data_AF-A0A6B1GI14-F1
#
_entry.id   AF-A0A6B1GI14-F1
#
_cell.length_a   1.000
_cell.length_b   1.000
_cell.length_c   1.000
_cell.angle_alpha   90.00
_cell.angle_beta   90.00
_cell.angle_gamma   90.00
#
_symmetry.space_group_name_H-M   'P 1'
#
loop_
_entity.id
_entity.type
_entity.pdbx_description
1 polymer ?
#
loop_
_entity_poly.entity_id
_entity_poly.type
_entity_poly.pdbx_seq_one_letter_code
_entity_poly.pdbx_strand_id
1 'polypeptide(L)'
;MTDSELRPIRRLLVANRGEIARRVFRTAHSMGISTVAVYAEGDAEAPFVTDADLSVPLGGRTAVDSYLSIDKVIAAAENSAADAVHPGYGFLSENADFAQAVIDAGLIWVGPAPTAIAAMGDKLAAKESMTAAGVPTLPSVPVADSMSGDDLIAAGAEVGYPLLVKASAGGGGKGMRIVDAADTLADAVAAARREAAGAFGDDTVFLERYLPAPRHVEIQVLGDTHGNLVHCFERECSIQRRHQKVIEEAPSPAVTPALRDRMGAAAVAAVRTIGYHSAGTVEFLLEGSGDDAEFWFLEVNTRLQVEHPVTEEITGLDLVREQIRVAAGEPLGYGQDDLTIRGHATEARLYAEDPASGFLPATGTVELWAPARDPQARFDSGIEVGSVVGTEFDPMLAKVVMAAPTRTEAALGLASALDRTRLGGVVTNRDFLSAVLRSDEFLAGDTTTDFIERTGLASDSPPYRGQFLHAAASAVALVSQARNRSQATALSFMSSGYRNSVMPDEVLPLTALDPSAGDADVSVTYRRQRDGSYRLRVAPLRADAPYAPPDDSDAPSGDHDHRDGGVPEASEFVVRPHSIQIHAIADDHIRIDAGGGATDAPPAEKFDAELDVETGSMRGTWQVSRRGHNWYVTGPLTGSATLRERSRFPDPDAEAVEGGLVAPMPGKVLMVDVQPGDRVAAGQVLVLMEAMKMEHQITAPTDGEVAEVRAHVGDQVDNGELLVVITAGDS
;
A
#
# COMPACT_ATOMS: atom_id res chain seq x y z
N MET A 1 -16.92 -42.06 -10.27
CA MET A 1 -17.40 -41.12 -11.31
C MET A 1 -16.92 -41.61 -12.65
N THR A 2 -17.77 -41.56 -13.67
CA THR A 2 -17.31 -41.66 -15.07
C THR A 2 -16.82 -40.27 -15.49
N ASP A 3 -15.79 -40.18 -16.35
CA ASP A 3 -15.25 -38.90 -16.87
C ASP A 3 -16.31 -37.99 -17.53
N SER A 4 -17.52 -38.48 -17.77
CA SER A 4 -18.63 -37.76 -18.39
C SER A 4 -19.35 -36.73 -17.49
N GLU A 5 -19.15 -36.77 -16.16
CA GLU A 5 -19.79 -35.82 -15.22
C GLU A 5 -18.90 -34.62 -14.86
N LEU A 6 -17.59 -34.70 -15.13
CA LEU A 6 -16.64 -33.61 -14.90
C LEU A 6 -16.74 -32.58 -16.02
N ARG A 7 -16.72 -31.29 -15.66
CA ARG A 7 -16.65 -30.19 -16.63
C ARG A 7 -15.25 -29.59 -16.60
N PRO A 8 -14.30 -30.09 -17.42
CA PRO A 8 -12.95 -29.57 -17.43
C PRO A 8 -12.93 -28.12 -17.87
N ILE A 9 -12.37 -27.26 -17.02
CA ILE A 9 -12.15 -25.84 -17.30
C ILE A 9 -10.91 -25.72 -18.20
N ARG A 10 -11.08 -25.16 -19.40
CA ARG A 10 -9.98 -24.99 -20.37
C ARG A 10 -9.59 -23.53 -20.51
N ARG A 11 -10.54 -22.61 -20.29
CA ARG A 11 -10.31 -21.17 -20.34
C ARG A 11 -11.06 -20.46 -19.23
N LEU A 12 -10.30 -19.86 -18.32
CA LEU A 12 -10.80 -19.17 -17.15
C LEU A 12 -10.71 -17.65 -17.34
N LEU A 13 -11.86 -16.98 -17.33
CA LEU A 13 -11.90 -15.52 -17.20
C LEU A 13 -11.82 -15.13 -15.73
N VAL A 14 -10.92 -14.20 -15.40
CA VAL A 14 -10.84 -13.64 -14.05
C VAL A 14 -11.50 -12.26 -14.06
N ALA A 15 -12.65 -12.16 -13.40
CA ALA A 15 -13.47 -10.95 -13.33
C ALA A 15 -12.94 -9.99 -12.25
N ASN A 16 -11.65 -9.68 -12.31
CA ASN A 16 -10.95 -8.86 -11.32
C ASN A 16 -9.68 -8.23 -11.92
N ARG A 17 -8.96 -7.44 -11.12
CA ARG A 17 -7.74 -6.72 -11.49
C ARG A 17 -6.61 -6.93 -10.48
N GLY A 18 -5.48 -6.26 -10.71
CA GLY A 18 -4.41 -6.12 -9.71
C GLY A 18 -3.78 -7.45 -9.31
N GLU A 19 -3.37 -7.55 -8.04
CA GLU A 19 -2.61 -8.71 -7.54
C GLU A 19 -3.43 -10.01 -7.62
N ILE A 20 -4.74 -9.95 -7.33
CA ILE A 20 -5.58 -11.15 -7.29
C ILE A 20 -5.79 -11.77 -8.67
N ALA A 21 -5.88 -10.95 -9.72
CA ALA A 21 -5.94 -11.47 -11.08
C ALA A 21 -4.68 -12.30 -11.39
N ARG A 22 -3.49 -11.76 -11.09
CA ARG A 22 -2.20 -12.45 -11.26
C ARG A 22 -2.10 -13.70 -10.39
N ARG A 23 -2.55 -13.63 -9.14
CA ARG A 23 -2.61 -14.77 -8.20
C ARG A 23 -3.42 -15.92 -8.80
N VAL A 24 -4.59 -15.64 -9.39
CA VAL A 24 -5.42 -16.67 -10.02
C VAL A 24 -4.80 -17.19 -11.30
N PHE A 25 -4.25 -16.30 -12.15
CA PHE A 25 -3.57 -16.71 -13.38
C PHE A 25 -2.41 -17.67 -13.13
N ARG A 26 -1.57 -17.39 -12.13
CA ARG A 26 -0.46 -18.26 -11.75
C ARG A 26 -0.90 -19.69 -11.46
N THR A 27 -2.00 -19.86 -10.72
CA THR A 27 -2.55 -21.20 -10.45
C THR A 27 -3.15 -21.81 -11.71
N ALA A 28 -3.97 -21.08 -12.45
CA ALA A 28 -4.59 -21.55 -13.69
C ALA A 28 -3.54 -22.03 -14.71
N HIS A 29 -2.48 -21.26 -14.94
CA HIS A 29 -1.36 -21.63 -15.80
C HIS A 29 -0.63 -22.88 -15.29
N SER A 30 -0.42 -23.02 -13.97
CA SER A 30 0.17 -24.23 -13.39
C SER A 30 -0.68 -25.49 -13.60
N MET A 31 -1.99 -25.30 -13.84
CA MET A 31 -2.95 -26.36 -14.17
C MET A 31 -3.14 -26.55 -15.67
N GLY A 32 -2.44 -25.79 -16.52
CA GLY A 32 -2.57 -25.85 -17.98
C GLY A 32 -3.87 -25.21 -18.50
N ILE A 33 -4.50 -24.35 -17.70
CA ILE A 33 -5.74 -23.63 -18.05
C ILE A 33 -5.37 -22.30 -18.69
N SER A 34 -6.00 -21.97 -19.81
CA SER A 34 -5.80 -20.68 -20.48
C SER A 34 -6.51 -19.56 -19.72
N THR A 35 -5.91 -18.38 -19.65
CA THR A 35 -6.40 -17.27 -18.82
C THR A 35 -6.91 -16.10 -19.66
N VAL A 36 -7.99 -15.48 -19.18
CA VAL A 36 -8.55 -14.25 -19.77
C VAL A 36 -8.61 -13.16 -18.71
N ALA A 37 -7.96 -12.03 -18.94
CA ALA A 37 -8.14 -10.81 -18.17
C ALA A 37 -9.27 -9.95 -18.76
N VAL A 38 -9.95 -9.21 -17.88
CA VAL A 38 -10.81 -8.09 -18.27
C VAL A 38 -10.24 -6.81 -17.68
N TYR A 39 -10.34 -5.69 -18.39
CA TYR A 39 -9.72 -4.44 -17.92
C TYR A 39 -10.52 -3.18 -18.22
N ALA A 40 -10.44 -2.20 -17.31
CA ALA A 40 -10.90 -0.82 -17.51
C ALA A 40 -9.86 -0.02 -18.32
N GLU A 41 -10.23 1.12 -18.91
CA GLU A 41 -9.33 1.91 -19.76
C GLU A 41 -8.03 2.33 -19.06
N GLY A 42 -8.08 2.61 -17.75
CA GLY A 42 -6.91 2.97 -16.95
C GLY A 42 -5.96 1.79 -16.66
N ASP A 43 -6.41 0.56 -16.86
CA ASP A 43 -5.66 -0.67 -16.58
C ASP A 43 -5.03 -1.29 -17.83
N ALA A 44 -5.13 -0.65 -19.01
CA ALA A 44 -4.69 -1.24 -20.28
C ALA A 44 -3.22 -1.69 -20.28
N GLU A 45 -2.37 -1.00 -19.51
CA GLU A 45 -0.94 -1.30 -19.36
C GLU A 45 -0.62 -1.93 -17.98
N ALA A 46 -1.63 -2.39 -17.24
CA ALA A 46 -1.43 -3.00 -15.93
C ALA A 46 -0.82 -4.42 -16.07
N PRO A 47 0.04 -4.86 -15.14
CA PRO A 47 0.75 -6.14 -15.27
C PRO A 47 -0.15 -7.36 -15.46
N PHE A 48 -1.33 -7.38 -14.81
CA PHE A 48 -2.25 -8.51 -14.93
C PHE A 48 -2.84 -8.64 -16.36
N VAL A 49 -2.89 -7.56 -17.13
CA VAL A 49 -3.37 -7.58 -18.52
C VAL A 49 -2.36 -8.28 -19.44
N THR A 50 -1.06 -8.13 -19.16
CA THR A 50 0.02 -8.78 -19.91
C THR A 50 0.29 -10.21 -19.44
N ASP A 51 -0.02 -10.52 -18.18
CA ASP A 51 0.14 -11.86 -17.62
C ASP A 51 -0.89 -12.87 -18.16
N ALA A 52 -2.07 -12.41 -18.60
CA ALA A 52 -3.10 -13.28 -19.15
C ALA A 52 -2.82 -13.68 -20.61
N ASP A 53 -3.32 -14.84 -21.05
CA ASP A 53 -3.15 -15.28 -22.44
C ASP A 53 -3.99 -14.44 -23.42
N LEU A 54 -5.14 -13.95 -22.95
CA LEU A 54 -6.07 -13.08 -23.66
C LEU A 54 -6.55 -11.97 -22.73
N SER A 55 -6.84 -10.79 -23.29
CA SER A 55 -7.30 -9.63 -22.53
C SER A 55 -8.42 -8.91 -23.26
N VAL A 56 -9.53 -8.65 -22.58
CA VAL A 56 -10.74 -8.02 -23.15
C VAL A 56 -11.02 -6.67 -22.47
N PRO A 57 -11.08 -5.56 -23.21
CA PRO A 57 -11.46 -4.27 -22.64
C PRO A 57 -12.94 -4.26 -22.27
N LEU A 58 -13.28 -3.83 -21.05
CA LEU A 58 -14.66 -3.56 -20.64
C LEU A 58 -15.11 -2.15 -21.05
N GLY A 59 -14.16 -1.24 -21.29
CA GLY A 59 -14.40 0.19 -21.44
C GLY A 59 -14.84 0.85 -20.13
N GLY A 60 -14.79 2.18 -20.07
CA GLY A 60 -15.02 2.93 -18.83
C GLY A 60 -13.79 3.01 -17.93
N ARG A 61 -13.84 3.87 -16.91
CA ARG A 61 -12.68 4.20 -16.06
C ARG A 61 -12.83 3.83 -14.59
N THR A 62 -14.05 3.76 -14.09
CA THR A 62 -14.37 3.50 -12.67
C THR A 62 -14.76 2.04 -12.47
N ALA A 63 -14.81 1.57 -11.22
CA ALA A 63 -15.35 0.24 -10.93
C ALA A 63 -16.79 0.06 -11.45
N VAL A 64 -17.65 1.07 -11.31
CA VAL A 64 -19.09 1.00 -11.62
C VAL A 64 -19.37 0.82 -13.11
N ASP A 65 -18.68 1.57 -13.96
CA ASP A 65 -18.84 1.49 -15.41
C ASP A 65 -17.97 0.39 -16.06
N SER A 66 -17.15 -0.34 -15.30
CA SER A 66 -16.30 -1.43 -15.79
C SER A 66 -16.51 -2.76 -15.02
N TYR A 67 -15.69 -3.05 -14.01
CA TYR A 67 -15.61 -4.32 -13.29
C TYR A 67 -16.89 -4.72 -12.55
N LEU A 68 -17.76 -3.77 -12.20
CA LEU A 68 -19.06 -4.02 -11.58
C LEU A 68 -20.20 -4.22 -12.60
N SER A 69 -19.92 -4.13 -13.90
CA SER A 69 -20.92 -4.36 -14.95
C SER A 69 -21.02 -5.84 -15.29
N ILE A 70 -22.05 -6.50 -14.76
CA ILE A 70 -22.38 -7.92 -15.05
C ILE A 70 -22.43 -8.16 -16.57
N ASP A 71 -23.20 -7.35 -17.30
CA ASP A 71 -23.39 -7.50 -18.75
C ASP A 71 -22.07 -7.46 -19.51
N LYS A 72 -21.17 -6.53 -19.18
CA LYS A 72 -19.87 -6.40 -19.84
C LYS A 72 -18.96 -7.59 -19.55
N VAL A 73 -18.95 -8.08 -18.30
CA VAL A 73 -18.12 -9.22 -17.90
C VAL A 73 -18.61 -10.51 -18.56
N ILE A 74 -19.93 -10.74 -18.62
CA ILE A 74 -20.50 -11.90 -19.34
C ILE A 74 -20.20 -11.81 -20.83
N ALA A 75 -20.40 -10.64 -21.46
CA ALA A 75 -20.05 -10.45 -22.88
C ALA A 75 -18.55 -10.68 -23.15
N ALA A 76 -17.66 -10.29 -22.23
CA ALA A 76 -16.23 -10.55 -22.32
C ALA A 76 -15.90 -12.06 -22.22
N ALA A 77 -16.60 -12.80 -21.35
CA ALA A 77 -16.46 -14.25 -21.24
C ALA A 77 -16.88 -14.96 -22.53
N GLU A 78 -18.02 -14.57 -23.11
CA GLU A 78 -18.50 -15.11 -24.38
C GLU A 78 -17.54 -14.79 -25.54
N ASN A 79 -17.09 -13.53 -25.66
CA ASN A 79 -16.19 -13.08 -26.72
C ASN A 79 -14.83 -13.77 -26.69
N SER A 80 -14.34 -14.09 -25.50
CA SER A 80 -13.08 -14.82 -25.31
C SER A 80 -13.26 -16.34 -25.33
N ALA A 81 -14.48 -16.83 -25.46
CA ALA A 81 -14.85 -18.25 -25.33
C ALA A 81 -14.29 -18.88 -24.05
N ALA A 82 -14.37 -18.16 -22.93
CA ALA A 82 -14.14 -18.72 -21.61
C ALA A 82 -15.21 -19.78 -21.30
N ASP A 83 -14.85 -20.81 -20.55
CA ASP A 83 -15.81 -21.81 -20.05
C ASP A 83 -16.06 -21.68 -18.54
N ALA A 84 -15.29 -20.85 -17.84
CA ALA A 84 -15.45 -20.54 -16.44
C ALA A 84 -15.13 -19.07 -16.10
N VAL A 85 -15.71 -18.57 -15.01
CA VAL A 85 -15.44 -17.24 -14.45
C VAL A 85 -15.01 -17.38 -13.00
N HIS A 86 -13.85 -16.83 -12.67
CA HIS A 86 -13.37 -16.66 -11.29
C HIS A 86 -13.52 -15.20 -10.88
N PRO A 87 -14.26 -14.88 -9.80
CA PRO A 87 -14.49 -13.50 -9.40
C PRO A 87 -13.33 -12.88 -8.63
N GLY A 88 -12.44 -13.70 -8.05
CA GLY A 88 -11.43 -13.21 -7.11
C GLY A 88 -12.09 -12.81 -5.79
N TYR A 89 -11.81 -11.60 -5.33
CA TYR A 89 -12.44 -11.00 -4.15
C TYR A 89 -12.83 -9.53 -4.43
N GLY A 90 -13.77 -8.98 -3.68
CA GLY A 90 -14.33 -7.66 -3.99
C GLY A 90 -15.06 -7.66 -5.34
N PHE A 91 -15.39 -6.46 -5.85
CA PHE A 91 -16.22 -6.30 -7.05
C PHE A 91 -17.50 -7.15 -7.01
N LEU A 92 -17.62 -8.12 -7.92
CA LEU A 92 -18.80 -8.97 -8.08
C LEU A 92 -18.68 -10.33 -7.35
N SER A 93 -17.63 -10.55 -6.55
CA SER A 93 -17.40 -11.87 -5.91
C SER A 93 -18.49 -12.32 -4.95
N GLU A 94 -19.18 -11.37 -4.33
CA GLU A 94 -20.27 -11.63 -3.35
C GLU A 94 -21.61 -11.15 -3.90
N ASN A 95 -21.74 -11.07 -5.24
CA ASN A 95 -22.96 -10.69 -5.92
C ASN A 95 -23.68 -11.96 -6.43
N ALA A 96 -24.80 -12.30 -5.79
CA ALA A 96 -25.60 -13.47 -6.14
C ALA A 96 -26.17 -13.40 -7.58
N ASP A 97 -26.57 -12.20 -8.03
CA ASP A 97 -27.11 -11.99 -9.37
C ASP A 97 -26.04 -12.22 -10.44
N PHE A 98 -24.80 -11.83 -10.18
CA PHE A 98 -23.67 -12.10 -11.07
C PHE A 98 -23.36 -13.60 -11.15
N ALA A 99 -23.27 -14.28 -10.00
CA ALA A 99 -23.04 -15.71 -9.97
C ALA A 99 -24.14 -16.47 -10.73
N GLN A 100 -25.41 -16.05 -10.59
CA GLN A 100 -26.52 -16.61 -11.34
C GLN A 100 -26.42 -16.29 -12.84
N ALA A 101 -26.07 -15.06 -13.22
CA ALA A 101 -25.90 -14.67 -14.62
C ALA A 101 -24.79 -15.47 -15.33
N VAL A 102 -23.68 -15.77 -14.64
CA VAL A 102 -22.62 -16.66 -15.16
C VAL A 102 -23.18 -18.05 -15.45
N ILE A 103 -23.95 -18.62 -14.52
CA ILE A 103 -24.57 -19.94 -14.68
C ILE A 103 -25.60 -19.94 -15.82
N ASP A 104 -26.44 -18.90 -15.91
CA ASP A 104 -27.47 -18.75 -16.94
C ASP A 104 -26.87 -18.58 -18.34
N ALA A 105 -25.68 -17.97 -18.44
CA ALA A 105 -24.87 -17.91 -19.66
C ALA A 105 -24.21 -19.26 -20.04
N GLY A 106 -24.39 -20.30 -19.22
CA GLY A 106 -23.82 -21.64 -19.46
C GLY A 106 -22.35 -21.77 -19.07
N LEU A 107 -21.79 -20.79 -18.36
CA LEU A 107 -20.42 -20.77 -17.87
C LEU A 107 -20.32 -21.43 -16.49
N ILE A 108 -19.13 -21.89 -16.12
CA ILE A 108 -18.86 -22.42 -14.77
C ILE A 108 -18.52 -21.25 -13.83
N TRP A 109 -19.30 -21.11 -12.77
CA TRP A 109 -19.00 -20.19 -11.67
C TRP A 109 -17.98 -20.80 -10.72
N VAL A 110 -16.83 -20.15 -10.53
CA VAL A 110 -15.79 -20.56 -9.58
C VAL A 110 -15.97 -19.83 -8.26
N GLY A 111 -16.93 -20.29 -7.46
CA GLY A 111 -17.30 -19.69 -6.17
C GLY A 111 -18.44 -20.46 -5.51
N PRO A 112 -19.02 -19.93 -4.43
CA PRO A 112 -20.16 -20.54 -3.75
C PRO A 112 -21.46 -20.42 -4.56
N ALA A 113 -22.47 -21.23 -4.23
CA ALA A 113 -23.78 -21.13 -4.87
C ALA A 113 -24.40 -19.72 -4.74
N PRO A 114 -25.12 -19.20 -5.74
CA PRO A 114 -25.84 -17.92 -5.65
C PRO A 114 -26.76 -17.84 -4.42
N THR A 115 -27.41 -18.95 -4.06
CA THR A 115 -28.26 -19.05 -2.86
C THR A 115 -27.49 -18.89 -1.56
N ALA A 116 -26.25 -19.39 -1.49
CA ALA A 116 -25.40 -19.24 -0.31
C ALA A 116 -24.89 -17.80 -0.18
N ILE A 117 -24.53 -17.17 -1.30
CA ILE A 117 -24.15 -15.75 -1.36
C ILE A 117 -25.32 -14.87 -0.88
N ALA A 118 -26.51 -15.07 -1.44
CA ALA A 118 -27.71 -14.31 -1.08
C ALA A 118 -28.10 -14.49 0.40
N ALA A 119 -27.97 -15.71 0.94
CA ALA A 119 -28.31 -16.00 2.34
C ALA A 119 -27.46 -15.18 3.33
N MET A 120 -26.22 -14.86 2.97
CA MET A 120 -25.30 -14.09 3.83
C MET A 120 -25.32 -12.58 3.58
N GLY A 121 -26.06 -12.11 2.57
CA GLY A 121 -26.21 -10.68 2.28
C GLY A 121 -27.13 -9.94 3.26
N ASP A 122 -28.05 -10.64 3.92
CA ASP A 122 -28.92 -10.09 4.98
C ASP A 122 -28.35 -10.47 6.36
N LYS A 123 -27.82 -9.48 7.08
CA LYS A 123 -27.15 -9.70 8.38
C LYS A 123 -28.08 -10.25 9.45
N LEU A 124 -29.35 -9.86 9.47
CA LEU A 124 -30.30 -10.32 10.48
C LEU A 124 -30.69 -11.77 10.20
N ALA A 125 -31.05 -12.08 8.95
CA ALA A 125 -31.36 -13.45 8.55
C ALA A 125 -30.15 -14.38 8.71
N ALA A 126 -28.94 -13.91 8.38
CA ALA A 126 -27.70 -14.65 8.58
C ALA A 126 -27.49 -14.98 10.07
N LYS A 127 -27.66 -14.00 10.96
CA LYS A 127 -27.54 -14.20 12.42
C LYS A 127 -28.54 -15.21 12.96
N GLU A 128 -29.82 -15.08 12.60
CA GLU A 128 -30.85 -16.02 13.02
C GLU A 128 -30.52 -17.46 12.58
N SER A 129 -30.04 -17.61 11.34
CA SER A 129 -29.57 -18.89 10.81
C SER A 129 -28.37 -19.45 11.57
N MET A 130 -27.40 -18.59 11.95
CA MET A 130 -26.22 -19.00 12.73
C MET A 130 -26.59 -19.44 14.15
N THR A 131 -27.46 -18.69 14.82
CA THR A 131 -27.97 -19.07 16.14
C THR A 131 -28.71 -20.40 16.10
N ALA A 132 -29.56 -20.61 15.09
CA ALA A 132 -30.25 -21.88 14.88
C ALA A 132 -29.29 -23.06 14.61
N ALA A 133 -28.13 -22.78 14.00
CA ALA A 133 -27.07 -23.74 13.75
C ALA A 133 -26.16 -24.01 14.98
N GLY A 134 -26.42 -23.36 16.12
CA GLY A 134 -25.62 -23.49 17.34
C GLY A 134 -24.28 -22.76 17.29
N VAL A 135 -24.12 -21.82 16.34
CA VAL A 135 -22.93 -20.96 16.24
C VAL A 135 -23.12 -19.80 17.24
N PRO A 136 -22.15 -19.53 18.14
CA PRO A 136 -22.28 -18.43 19.09
C PRO A 136 -22.41 -17.08 18.38
N THR A 137 -23.38 -16.25 18.77
CA THR A 137 -23.58 -14.90 18.23
C THR A 137 -23.61 -13.88 19.37
N LEU A 138 -23.18 -12.64 19.11
CA LEU A 138 -23.35 -11.56 20.08
C LEU A 138 -24.84 -11.28 20.34
N PRO A 139 -25.21 -10.85 21.55
CA PRO A 139 -26.54 -10.33 21.82
C PRO A 139 -26.89 -9.21 20.84
N SER A 140 -28.04 -9.32 20.18
CA SER A 140 -28.51 -8.34 19.21
C SER A 140 -30.02 -8.22 19.18
N VAL A 141 -30.53 -7.01 18.95
CA VAL A 141 -31.97 -6.71 18.88
C VAL A 141 -32.25 -5.89 17.61
N PRO A 142 -33.13 -6.33 16.70
CA PRO A 142 -33.59 -5.52 15.57
C PRO A 142 -34.34 -4.28 16.04
N VAL A 143 -34.09 -3.12 15.42
CA VAL A 143 -34.82 -1.90 15.75
C VAL A 143 -36.04 -1.77 14.82
N ALA A 144 -37.22 -2.14 15.32
CA ALA A 144 -38.46 -1.96 14.57
C ALA A 144 -38.85 -0.47 14.44
N ASP A 145 -39.52 -0.11 13.36
CA ASP A 145 -39.93 1.29 13.09
C ASP A 145 -40.85 1.89 14.15
N SER A 146 -41.56 1.05 14.90
CA SER A 146 -42.43 1.46 16.00
C SER A 146 -41.66 1.81 17.28
N MET A 147 -40.38 1.44 17.40
CA MET A 147 -39.61 1.65 18.62
C MET A 147 -39.20 3.12 18.74
N SER A 148 -39.47 3.72 19.90
CA SER A 148 -39.08 5.10 20.20
C SER A 148 -38.82 5.29 21.69
N GLY A 149 -37.98 6.27 22.04
CA GLY A 149 -37.73 6.67 23.43
C GLY A 149 -37.43 5.49 24.36
N ASP A 150 -38.35 5.20 25.28
CA ASP A 150 -38.24 4.16 26.29
C ASP A 150 -38.07 2.74 25.70
N ASP A 151 -38.69 2.44 24.55
CA ASP A 151 -38.55 1.12 23.89
C ASP A 151 -37.12 0.88 23.40
N LEU A 152 -36.47 1.93 22.86
CA LEU A 152 -35.07 1.88 22.45
C LEU A 152 -34.15 1.71 23.65
N ILE A 153 -34.41 2.43 24.75
CA ILE A 153 -33.64 2.30 25.99
C ILE A 153 -33.74 0.88 26.55
N ALA A 154 -34.94 0.29 26.55
CA ALA A 154 -35.15 -1.08 27.00
C ALA A 154 -34.38 -2.09 26.13
N ALA A 155 -34.42 -1.95 24.80
CA ALA A 155 -33.66 -2.79 23.88
C ALA A 155 -32.14 -2.62 24.05
N GLY A 156 -31.66 -1.40 24.27
CA GLY A 156 -30.25 -1.15 24.57
C GLY A 156 -29.81 -1.78 25.89
N ALA A 157 -30.68 -1.79 26.92
CA ALA A 157 -30.41 -2.47 28.18
C ALA A 157 -30.41 -4.00 28.06
N GLU A 158 -31.24 -4.56 27.17
CA GLU A 158 -31.25 -6.00 26.84
C GLU A 158 -29.94 -6.43 26.17
N VAL A 159 -29.43 -5.64 25.22
CA VAL A 159 -28.15 -5.90 24.54
C VAL A 159 -26.95 -5.69 25.48
N GLY A 160 -27.02 -4.64 26.30
CA GLY A 160 -25.95 -4.22 27.22
C GLY A 160 -24.99 -3.19 26.61
N TYR A 161 -24.59 -2.20 27.41
CA TYR A 161 -23.65 -1.14 27.00
C TYR A 161 -22.18 -1.50 27.35
N PRO A 162 -21.18 -1.05 26.56
CA PRO A 162 -21.34 -0.31 25.31
C PRO A 162 -21.95 -1.21 24.20
N LEU A 163 -22.71 -0.59 23.30
CA LEU A 163 -23.35 -1.27 22.17
C LEU A 163 -23.03 -0.59 20.85
N LEU A 164 -23.29 -1.28 19.75
CA LEU A 164 -23.15 -0.79 18.40
C LEU A 164 -24.52 -0.73 17.70
N VAL A 165 -24.82 0.40 17.09
CA VAL A 165 -25.91 0.52 16.12
C VAL A 165 -25.35 0.18 14.75
N LYS A 166 -25.93 -0.82 14.06
CA LYS A 166 -25.50 -1.28 12.73
C LYS A 166 -26.64 -1.23 11.73
N ALA A 167 -26.31 -0.91 10.47
CA ALA A 167 -27.23 -1.11 9.35
C ALA A 167 -27.34 -2.60 8.98
N SER A 168 -28.55 -3.03 8.62
CA SER A 168 -28.82 -4.41 8.18
C SER A 168 -28.20 -4.69 6.80
N ALA A 169 -28.33 -3.75 5.88
CA ALA A 169 -27.72 -3.77 4.56
C ALA A 169 -26.34 -3.09 4.56
N GLY A 170 -25.43 -3.59 3.71
CA GLY A 170 -24.12 -2.99 3.44
C GLY A 170 -22.95 -3.58 4.23
N GLY A 171 -21.72 -3.24 3.80
CA GLY A 171 -20.45 -3.75 4.38
C GLY A 171 -19.44 -2.64 4.68
N GLY A 172 -18.29 -3.01 5.29
CA GLY A 172 -17.16 -2.10 5.48
C GLY A 172 -17.34 -1.01 6.55
N GLY A 173 -18.20 -1.27 7.55
CA GLY A 173 -18.35 -0.41 8.72
C GLY A 173 -19.09 0.92 8.54
N LYS A 174 -19.61 1.21 7.34
CA LYS A 174 -20.48 2.37 7.08
C LYS A 174 -21.78 2.24 7.86
N GLY A 175 -22.27 3.32 8.46
CA GLY A 175 -23.48 3.32 9.28
C GLY A 175 -23.31 2.80 10.71
N MET A 176 -22.10 2.40 11.14
CA MET A 176 -21.87 1.90 12.50
C MET A 176 -21.64 3.04 13.50
N ARG A 177 -22.25 2.93 14.68
CA ARG A 177 -22.06 3.91 15.77
C ARG A 177 -21.96 3.22 17.12
N ILE A 178 -20.90 3.54 17.86
CA ILE A 178 -20.73 3.09 19.25
C ILE A 178 -21.59 3.97 20.14
N VAL A 179 -22.30 3.34 21.07
CA VAL A 179 -23.16 3.98 22.06
C VAL A 179 -22.73 3.48 23.43
N ASP A 180 -22.16 4.37 24.24
CA ASP A 180 -21.66 4.04 25.58
C ASP A 180 -22.76 4.07 26.65
N ALA A 181 -23.83 4.82 26.42
CA ALA A 181 -24.90 5.03 27.40
C ALA A 181 -26.27 5.29 26.74
N ALA A 182 -27.33 5.03 27.50
CA ALA A 182 -28.70 5.04 27.01
C ALA A 182 -29.23 6.41 26.54
N ASP A 183 -28.67 7.50 27.05
CA ASP A 183 -29.06 8.86 26.70
C ASP A 183 -28.69 9.26 25.26
N THR A 184 -27.69 8.62 24.67
CA THR A 184 -27.22 8.88 23.30
C THR A 184 -27.78 7.91 22.26
N LEU A 185 -28.48 6.86 22.68
CA LEU A 185 -28.94 5.77 21.81
C LEU A 185 -29.92 6.25 20.73
N ALA A 186 -30.92 7.06 21.09
CA ALA A 186 -31.95 7.50 20.16
C ALA A 186 -31.37 8.33 18.99
N ASP A 187 -30.42 9.22 19.29
CA ASP A 187 -29.74 10.03 18.29
C ASP A 187 -28.85 9.19 17.38
N ALA A 188 -28.13 8.21 17.96
CA ALA A 188 -27.30 7.28 17.20
C ALA A 188 -28.13 6.43 16.22
N VAL A 189 -29.29 5.91 16.66
CA VAL A 189 -30.23 5.16 15.80
C VAL A 189 -30.76 6.03 14.68
N ALA A 190 -31.24 7.25 14.97
CA ALA A 190 -31.75 8.16 13.94
C ALA A 190 -30.68 8.54 12.91
N ALA A 191 -29.44 8.75 13.34
CA ALA A 191 -28.32 9.03 12.46
C ALA A 191 -27.96 7.82 11.59
N ALA A 192 -27.92 6.61 12.17
CA ALA A 192 -27.64 5.37 11.44
C ALA A 192 -28.70 5.07 10.38
N ARG A 193 -30.00 5.25 10.68
CA ARG A 193 -31.09 5.07 9.70
C ARG A 193 -30.95 6.01 8.50
N ARG A 194 -30.65 7.30 8.74
CA ARG A 194 -30.45 8.28 7.66
C ARG A 194 -29.27 7.91 6.76
N GLU A 195 -28.17 7.46 7.36
CA GLU A 195 -26.98 7.05 6.62
C GLU A 195 -27.24 5.77 5.83
N ALA A 196 -27.87 4.75 6.44
CA ALA A 196 -28.22 3.50 5.78
C ALA A 196 -29.17 3.73 4.58
N ALA A 197 -30.21 4.55 4.77
CA ALA A 197 -31.13 4.93 3.70
C ALA A 197 -30.41 5.65 2.55
N GLY A 198 -29.50 6.58 2.87
CA GLY A 198 -28.75 7.32 1.86
C GLY A 198 -27.71 6.49 1.11
N ALA A 199 -27.08 5.52 1.78
CA ALA A 199 -26.00 4.71 1.22
C ALA A 199 -26.50 3.43 0.52
N PHE A 200 -27.56 2.80 1.04
CA PHE A 200 -28.00 1.46 0.63
C PHE A 200 -29.48 1.40 0.22
N GLY A 201 -30.24 2.48 0.40
CA GLY A 201 -31.68 2.51 0.11
C GLY A 201 -32.53 1.69 1.09
N ASP A 202 -31.92 1.22 2.19
CA ASP A 202 -32.55 0.46 3.27
C ASP A 202 -32.22 1.13 4.60
N ASP A 203 -33.23 1.53 5.36
CA ASP A 203 -33.09 2.21 6.65
C ASP A 203 -33.14 1.25 7.85
N THR A 204 -33.14 -0.06 7.60
CA THR A 204 -33.17 -1.09 8.65
C THR A 204 -31.87 -1.06 9.46
N VAL A 205 -32.00 -0.95 10.79
CA VAL A 205 -30.87 -0.98 11.74
C VAL A 205 -31.14 -1.96 12.89
N PHE A 206 -30.08 -2.42 13.53
CA PHE A 206 -30.14 -3.27 14.71
C PHE A 206 -29.10 -2.84 15.75
N LEU A 207 -29.36 -3.20 17.01
CA LEU A 207 -28.45 -3.03 18.14
C LEU A 207 -27.68 -4.32 18.35
N GLU A 208 -26.39 -4.23 18.64
CA GLU A 208 -25.55 -5.39 18.95
C GLU A 208 -24.54 -5.03 20.04
N ARG A 209 -24.18 -5.97 20.91
CA ARG A 209 -23.17 -5.74 21.95
C ARG A 209 -21.84 -5.32 21.31
N TYR A 210 -21.22 -4.26 21.82
CA TYR A 210 -19.92 -3.81 21.34
C TYR A 210 -18.81 -4.42 22.20
N LEU A 211 -17.78 -4.94 21.54
CA LEU A 211 -16.55 -5.39 22.18
C LEU A 211 -15.48 -4.33 21.90
N PRO A 212 -14.90 -3.67 22.92
CA PRO A 212 -13.96 -2.57 22.72
C PRO A 212 -12.61 -2.99 22.11
N ALA A 213 -12.05 -4.12 22.55
CA ALA A 213 -10.73 -4.60 22.12
C ALA A 213 -10.74 -6.11 21.84
N PRO A 214 -11.66 -6.63 21.00
CA PRO A 214 -11.63 -8.03 20.61
C PRO A 214 -10.43 -8.33 19.71
N ARG A 215 -10.12 -9.61 19.57
CA ARG A 215 -9.31 -10.12 18.46
C ARG A 215 -10.22 -10.48 17.30
N HIS A 216 -9.79 -10.16 16.08
CA HIS A 216 -10.48 -10.59 14.87
C HIS A 216 -9.86 -11.92 14.43
N VAL A 217 -10.56 -13.03 14.65
CA VAL A 217 -10.09 -14.36 14.29
C VAL A 217 -11.08 -14.99 13.31
N GLU A 218 -10.58 -15.54 12.22
CA GLU A 218 -11.40 -16.07 11.15
C GLU A 218 -10.97 -17.47 10.74
N ILE A 219 -11.91 -18.27 10.25
CA ILE A 219 -11.68 -19.68 9.89
C ILE A 219 -11.84 -19.83 8.37
N GLN A 220 -10.79 -20.31 7.70
CA GLN A 220 -10.89 -20.73 6.31
C GLN A 220 -11.75 -21.99 6.22
N VAL A 221 -12.74 -22.00 5.35
CA VAL A 221 -13.50 -23.20 5.01
C VAL A 221 -13.32 -23.58 3.54
N LEU A 222 -13.42 -24.87 3.25
CA LEU A 222 -13.51 -25.42 1.91
C LEU A 222 -14.64 -26.44 1.86
N GLY A 223 -15.45 -26.37 0.82
CA GLY A 223 -16.50 -27.35 0.53
C GLY A 223 -16.56 -27.76 -0.92
N ASP A 224 -17.12 -28.94 -1.19
CA ASP A 224 -17.42 -29.39 -2.54
C ASP A 224 -18.91 -29.63 -2.77
N THR A 225 -19.27 -29.93 -4.03
CA THR A 225 -20.65 -30.26 -4.41
C THR A 225 -21.07 -31.68 -4.02
N HIS A 226 -20.21 -32.45 -3.33
CA HIS A 226 -20.43 -33.82 -2.89
C HIS A 226 -20.73 -33.91 -1.39
N GLY A 227 -20.79 -32.77 -0.71
CA GLY A 227 -21.12 -32.66 0.71
C GLY A 227 -19.93 -32.73 1.65
N ASN A 228 -18.69 -32.75 1.13
CA ASN A 228 -17.49 -32.65 1.96
C ASN A 228 -17.29 -31.20 2.38
N LEU A 229 -16.95 -30.99 3.65
CA LEU A 229 -16.68 -29.69 4.25
C LEU A 229 -15.54 -29.85 5.26
N VAL A 230 -14.53 -29.00 5.15
CA VAL A 230 -13.37 -28.94 6.06
C VAL A 230 -13.08 -27.49 6.42
N HIS A 231 -12.44 -27.28 7.57
CA HIS A 231 -11.78 -26.01 7.88
C HIS A 231 -10.27 -26.14 7.69
N CYS A 232 -9.65 -25.12 7.08
CA CYS A 232 -8.22 -25.01 6.87
C CYS A 232 -7.58 -24.12 7.94
N PHE A 233 -8.00 -24.34 9.19
CA PHE A 233 -7.57 -23.59 10.38
C PHE A 233 -7.92 -22.10 10.36
N GLU A 234 -7.45 -21.39 11.39
CA GLU A 234 -7.74 -19.99 11.64
C GLU A 234 -6.63 -19.04 11.16
N ARG A 235 -7.02 -17.79 10.96
CA ARG A 235 -6.16 -16.62 10.82
C ARG A 235 -6.54 -15.60 11.88
N GLU A 236 -5.57 -14.84 12.39
CA GLU A 236 -5.81 -13.65 13.18
C GLU A 236 -5.51 -12.40 12.34
N CYS A 237 -6.51 -11.53 12.23
CA CYS A 237 -6.47 -10.30 11.43
C CYS A 237 -6.74 -9.06 12.32
N SER A 238 -6.38 -9.15 13.60
CA SER A 238 -6.66 -8.11 14.59
C SER A 238 -5.97 -6.79 14.28
N ILE A 239 -4.82 -6.80 13.58
CA ILE A 239 -4.10 -5.58 13.22
C ILE A 239 -4.78 -4.94 12.01
N GLN A 240 -5.67 -3.99 12.31
CA GLN A 240 -6.51 -3.32 11.33
C GLN A 240 -6.59 -1.82 11.59
N ARG A 241 -6.73 -1.02 10.54
CA ARG A 241 -6.94 0.44 10.61
C ARG A 241 -8.35 0.76 10.13
N ARG A 242 -9.21 1.32 10.98
CA ARG A 242 -10.61 1.67 10.60
C ARG A 242 -11.32 0.53 9.85
N HIS A 243 -11.20 -0.69 10.38
CA HIS A 243 -11.72 -1.94 9.79
C HIS A 243 -11.02 -2.44 8.51
N GLN A 244 -9.96 -1.79 8.05
CA GLN A 244 -9.10 -2.29 6.98
C GLN A 244 -8.00 -3.19 7.58
N LYS A 245 -7.99 -4.48 7.24
CA LYS A 245 -6.94 -5.42 7.68
C LYS A 245 -5.57 -5.01 7.10
N VAL A 246 -4.51 -5.09 7.93
CA VAL A 246 -3.16 -4.61 7.60
C VAL A 246 -2.08 -5.69 7.77
N ILE A 247 -2.11 -6.41 8.91
CA ILE A 247 -1.25 -7.57 9.19
C ILE A 247 -2.15 -8.74 9.55
N GLU A 248 -1.87 -9.89 8.92
CA GLU A 248 -2.60 -11.14 9.14
C GLU A 248 -1.61 -12.25 9.48
N GLU A 249 -2.03 -13.18 10.32
CA GLU A 249 -1.17 -14.31 10.69
C GLU A 249 -1.94 -15.61 10.88
N ALA A 250 -1.27 -16.73 10.62
CA ALA A 250 -1.82 -18.06 10.79
C ALA A 250 -0.74 -19.01 11.35
N PRO A 251 -1.05 -19.84 12.37
CA PRO A 251 -2.26 -19.81 13.21
C PRO A 251 -2.36 -18.54 14.09
N SER A 252 -3.47 -18.38 14.82
CA SER A 252 -3.60 -17.29 15.80
C SER A 252 -2.76 -17.57 17.06
N PRO A 253 -2.01 -16.59 17.61
CA PRO A 253 -1.31 -16.75 18.88
C PRO A 253 -2.25 -16.89 20.09
N ALA A 254 -3.49 -16.44 19.99
CA ALA A 254 -4.48 -16.53 21.07
C ALA A 254 -5.23 -17.86 21.10
N VAL A 255 -5.20 -18.64 20.02
CA VAL A 255 -6.03 -19.83 19.83
C VAL A 255 -5.29 -21.11 20.19
N THR A 256 -5.72 -21.74 21.29
CA THR A 256 -5.27 -23.07 21.72
C THR A 256 -5.85 -24.17 20.83
N PRO A 257 -5.30 -25.40 20.85
CA PRO A 257 -5.90 -26.54 20.14
C PRO A 257 -7.38 -26.78 20.48
N ALA A 258 -7.76 -26.73 21.75
CA ALA A 258 -9.16 -26.96 22.15
C ALA A 258 -10.10 -25.83 21.68
N LEU A 259 -9.63 -24.58 21.72
CA LEU A 259 -10.39 -23.45 21.17
C LEU A 259 -10.50 -23.54 19.64
N ARG A 260 -9.42 -23.95 18.96
CA ARG A 260 -9.40 -24.18 17.50
C ARG A 260 -10.43 -25.21 17.09
N ASP A 261 -10.53 -26.32 17.81
CA ASP A 261 -11.53 -27.37 17.53
C ASP A 261 -12.95 -26.82 17.67
N ARG A 262 -13.22 -26.01 18.72
CA ARG A 262 -14.52 -25.36 18.94
C ARG A 262 -14.87 -24.38 17.82
N MET A 263 -13.94 -23.49 17.46
CA MET A 263 -14.14 -22.49 16.41
C MET A 263 -14.26 -23.14 15.03
N GLY A 264 -13.42 -24.14 14.73
CA GLY A 264 -13.47 -24.92 13.50
C GLY A 264 -14.80 -25.67 13.33
N ALA A 265 -15.29 -26.32 14.40
CA ALA A 265 -16.59 -26.96 14.40
C ALA A 265 -17.74 -25.97 14.18
N ALA A 266 -17.69 -24.80 14.82
CA ALA A 266 -18.67 -23.73 14.62
C ALA A 266 -18.65 -23.20 13.18
N ALA A 267 -17.46 -22.99 12.59
CA ALA A 267 -17.32 -22.55 11.21
C ALA A 267 -17.89 -23.57 10.21
N VAL A 268 -17.58 -24.86 10.40
CA VAL A 268 -18.14 -25.93 9.55
C VAL A 268 -19.66 -26.03 9.71
N ALA A 269 -20.20 -25.84 10.92
CA ALA A 269 -21.64 -25.80 11.17
C ALA A 269 -22.33 -24.61 10.46
N ALA A 270 -21.70 -23.43 10.52
CA ALA A 270 -22.17 -22.22 9.84
C ALA A 270 -22.35 -22.47 8.33
N VAL A 271 -21.28 -22.93 7.66
CA VAL A 271 -21.28 -23.07 6.20
C VAL A 271 -22.09 -24.29 5.73
N ARG A 272 -22.23 -25.33 6.56
CA ARG A 272 -23.14 -26.44 6.29
C ARG A 272 -24.59 -26.00 6.20
N THR A 273 -25.00 -25.06 7.04
CA THR A 273 -26.39 -24.57 7.11
C THR A 273 -26.83 -23.88 5.82
N ILE A 274 -25.88 -23.23 5.12
CA ILE A 274 -26.14 -22.50 3.88
C ILE A 274 -25.79 -23.31 2.61
N GLY A 275 -25.46 -24.60 2.74
CA GLY A 275 -25.14 -25.47 1.60
C GLY A 275 -23.89 -25.02 0.83
N TYR A 276 -22.87 -24.56 1.55
CA TYR A 276 -21.68 -23.92 0.97
C TYR A 276 -20.78 -24.90 0.21
N HIS A 277 -20.12 -24.39 -0.84
CA HIS A 277 -19.02 -25.05 -1.54
C HIS A 277 -18.03 -23.98 -2.06
N SER A 278 -16.87 -24.40 -2.58
CA SER A 278 -15.72 -23.54 -2.86
C SER A 278 -15.05 -23.04 -1.58
N ALA A 279 -14.20 -22.02 -1.69
CA ALA A 279 -13.55 -21.36 -0.56
C ALA A 279 -14.45 -20.29 0.07
N GLY A 280 -14.38 -20.17 1.39
CA GLY A 280 -15.09 -19.16 2.16
C GLY A 280 -14.39 -18.88 3.48
N THR A 281 -14.81 -17.85 4.19
CA THR A 281 -14.26 -17.55 5.51
C THR A 281 -15.35 -17.19 6.48
N VAL A 282 -15.33 -17.81 7.65
CA VAL A 282 -16.22 -17.49 8.76
C VAL A 282 -15.45 -16.62 9.74
N GLU A 283 -15.88 -15.37 9.91
CA GLU A 283 -15.23 -14.39 10.78
C GLU A 283 -15.84 -14.43 12.18
N PHE A 284 -14.98 -14.36 13.20
CA PHE A 284 -15.34 -14.32 14.61
C PHE A 284 -14.66 -13.16 15.32
N LEU A 285 -15.34 -12.63 16.33
CA LEU A 285 -14.73 -11.81 17.37
C LEU A 285 -14.39 -12.70 18.56
N LEU A 286 -13.16 -12.61 19.04
CA LEU A 286 -12.63 -13.39 20.16
C LEU A 286 -12.27 -12.46 21.32
N GLU A 287 -12.77 -12.75 22.52
CA GLU A 287 -12.43 -12.03 23.76
C GLU A 287 -11.75 -13.00 24.75
N GLY A 288 -10.67 -12.53 25.37
CA GLY A 288 -9.84 -13.34 26.26
C GLY A 288 -8.77 -14.15 25.51
N SER A 289 -8.21 -15.15 26.22
CA SER A 289 -7.14 -16.01 25.72
C SER A 289 -7.21 -17.37 26.39
N GLY A 290 -6.69 -18.42 25.74
CA GLY A 290 -6.70 -19.77 26.30
C GLY A 290 -8.04 -20.48 26.10
N ASP A 291 -8.25 -21.58 26.82
CA ASP A 291 -9.44 -22.44 26.63
C ASP A 291 -10.74 -21.79 27.12
N ASP A 292 -10.65 -20.81 28.01
CA ASP A 292 -11.80 -20.06 28.55
C ASP A 292 -12.22 -18.88 27.67
N ALA A 293 -11.50 -18.62 26.57
CA ALA A 293 -11.84 -17.53 25.67
C ALA A 293 -13.23 -17.75 25.03
N GLU A 294 -13.95 -16.66 24.86
CA GLU A 294 -15.27 -16.62 24.25
C GLU A 294 -15.16 -16.04 22.84
N PHE A 295 -15.90 -16.63 21.90
CA PHE A 295 -15.92 -16.17 20.53
C PHE A 295 -17.35 -16.05 20.04
N TRP A 296 -17.59 -15.12 19.12
CA TRP A 296 -18.88 -14.86 18.53
C TRP A 296 -18.77 -14.62 17.04
N PHE A 297 -19.70 -15.19 16.30
CA PHE A 297 -19.83 -15.04 14.86
C PHE A 297 -20.05 -13.58 14.48
N LEU A 298 -19.27 -13.12 13.50
CA LEU A 298 -19.38 -11.81 12.90
C LEU A 298 -20.12 -11.92 11.56
N GLU A 299 -19.54 -12.62 10.60
CA GLU A 299 -20.10 -12.83 9.26
C GLU A 299 -19.46 -14.02 8.51
N VAL A 300 -20.05 -14.41 7.37
CA VAL A 300 -19.41 -15.31 6.41
C VAL A 300 -19.09 -14.52 5.14
N ASN A 301 -17.81 -14.42 4.81
CA ASN A 301 -17.38 -13.88 3.53
C ASN A 301 -17.44 -14.99 2.47
N THR A 302 -18.31 -14.81 1.48
CA THR A 302 -18.68 -15.87 0.52
C THR A 302 -17.74 -15.90 -0.69
N ARG A 303 -16.44 -15.81 -0.42
CA ARG A 303 -15.37 -15.65 -1.41
C ARG A 303 -14.03 -16.12 -0.86
N LEU A 304 -13.01 -16.14 -1.73
CA LEU A 304 -11.63 -16.21 -1.29
C LEU A 304 -11.28 -14.93 -0.50
N GLN A 305 -10.60 -15.07 0.63
CA GLN A 305 -10.10 -13.90 1.38
C GLN A 305 -8.79 -13.37 0.79
N VAL A 306 -8.50 -12.10 1.02
CA VAL A 306 -7.28 -11.46 0.51
C VAL A 306 -6.04 -12.14 1.11
N GLU A 307 -6.12 -12.38 2.41
CA GLU A 307 -5.18 -13.00 3.35
C GLU A 307 -5.16 -14.53 3.31
N HIS A 308 -5.77 -15.15 2.29
CA HIS A 308 -5.66 -16.60 2.09
C HIS A 308 -4.20 -17.14 2.01
N PRO A 309 -3.17 -16.39 1.56
CA PRO A 309 -1.81 -16.92 1.50
C PRO A 309 -1.27 -17.42 2.84
N VAL A 310 -1.56 -16.77 3.98
CA VAL A 310 -1.06 -17.30 5.27
C VAL A 310 -1.63 -18.69 5.59
N THR A 311 -2.86 -18.98 5.16
CA THR A 311 -3.44 -20.32 5.25
C THR A 311 -2.74 -21.29 4.30
N GLU A 312 -2.43 -20.87 3.08
CA GLU A 312 -1.68 -21.69 2.11
C GLU A 312 -0.30 -22.06 2.64
N GLU A 313 0.42 -21.12 3.23
CA GLU A 313 1.77 -21.35 3.75
C GLU A 313 1.80 -22.37 4.89
N ILE A 314 0.81 -22.36 5.81
CA ILE A 314 0.78 -23.32 6.92
C ILE A 314 0.19 -24.68 6.53
N THR A 315 -0.67 -24.75 5.51
CA THR A 315 -1.34 -26.01 5.10
C THR A 315 -0.63 -26.70 3.94
N GLY A 316 0.06 -25.93 3.09
CA GLY A 316 0.59 -26.38 1.80
C GLY A 316 -0.48 -26.54 0.71
N LEU A 317 -1.70 -26.08 0.94
CA LEU A 317 -2.77 -26.08 -0.06
C LEU A 317 -2.64 -24.87 -0.99
N ASP A 318 -3.03 -25.03 -2.25
CA ASP A 318 -3.31 -23.92 -3.16
C ASP A 318 -4.83 -23.75 -3.20
N LEU A 319 -5.36 -22.76 -2.48
CA LEU A 319 -6.79 -22.58 -2.29
C LEU A 319 -7.50 -22.25 -3.61
N VAL A 320 -6.85 -21.48 -4.49
CA VAL A 320 -7.35 -21.21 -5.85
C VAL A 320 -7.46 -22.50 -6.66
N ARG A 321 -6.48 -23.41 -6.54
CA ARG A 321 -6.52 -24.72 -7.22
C ARG A 321 -7.71 -25.52 -6.73
N GLU A 322 -7.97 -25.54 -5.43
CA GLU A 322 -9.12 -26.25 -4.87
C GLU A 322 -10.46 -25.63 -5.32
N GLN A 323 -10.56 -24.30 -5.42
CA GLN A 323 -11.75 -23.65 -5.98
C GLN A 323 -12.01 -24.09 -7.43
N ILE A 324 -10.97 -24.13 -8.27
CA ILE A 324 -11.09 -24.56 -9.68
C ILE A 324 -11.49 -26.03 -9.78
N ARG A 325 -10.89 -26.91 -8.96
CA ARG A 325 -11.21 -28.35 -8.92
C ARG A 325 -12.66 -28.60 -8.50
N VAL A 326 -13.09 -27.95 -7.42
CA VAL A 326 -14.48 -28.03 -6.94
C VAL A 326 -15.46 -27.53 -8.01
N ALA A 327 -15.16 -26.40 -8.66
CA ALA A 327 -16.01 -25.85 -9.71
C ALA A 327 -16.10 -26.76 -10.96
N ALA A 328 -15.04 -27.51 -11.26
CA ALA A 328 -15.03 -28.56 -12.29
C ALA A 328 -15.83 -29.82 -11.90
N GLY A 329 -16.31 -29.91 -10.67
CA GLY A 329 -17.11 -31.00 -10.12
C GLY A 329 -16.31 -32.07 -9.37
N GLU A 330 -15.03 -31.84 -9.07
CA GLU A 330 -14.21 -32.78 -8.30
C GLU A 330 -14.54 -32.73 -6.79
N PRO A 331 -14.43 -33.86 -6.06
CA PRO A 331 -14.48 -33.86 -4.61
C PRO A 331 -13.17 -33.39 -3.97
N LEU A 332 -13.27 -32.88 -2.73
CA LEU A 332 -12.12 -32.68 -1.84
C LEU A 332 -11.45 -34.05 -1.62
N GLY A 333 -10.19 -34.18 -2.04
CA GLY A 333 -9.45 -35.46 -2.00
C GLY A 333 -8.93 -35.85 -0.62
N TYR A 334 -9.38 -35.15 0.44
CA TYR A 334 -8.88 -35.23 1.81
C TYR A 334 -9.99 -34.83 2.80
N GLY A 335 -9.86 -35.28 4.05
CA GLY A 335 -10.74 -34.93 5.17
C GLY A 335 -10.08 -34.00 6.18
N GLN A 336 -10.80 -33.70 7.27
CA GLN A 336 -10.29 -32.81 8.32
C GLN A 336 -9.00 -33.34 8.98
N ASP A 337 -8.91 -34.66 9.17
CA ASP A 337 -7.77 -35.31 9.84
C ASP A 337 -6.49 -35.32 8.98
N ASP A 338 -6.59 -35.05 7.67
CA ASP A 338 -5.45 -34.99 6.75
C ASP A 338 -4.75 -33.61 6.78
N LEU A 339 -5.42 -32.58 7.32
CA LEU A 339 -4.90 -31.23 7.41
C LEU A 339 -4.00 -31.07 8.64
N THR A 340 -2.86 -30.41 8.45
CA THR A 340 -1.89 -30.15 9.52
C THR A 340 -1.33 -28.74 9.41
N ILE A 341 -1.06 -28.12 10.56
CA ILE A 341 -0.40 -26.82 10.63
C ILE A 341 1.13 -27.02 10.56
N ARG A 342 1.78 -26.33 9.64
CA ARG A 342 3.25 -26.34 9.46
C ARG A 342 3.82 -24.96 9.77
N GLY A 343 4.47 -24.84 10.91
CA GLY A 343 5.09 -23.58 11.34
C GLY A 343 4.06 -22.47 11.52
N HIS A 344 4.46 -21.25 11.16
CA HIS A 344 3.68 -20.03 11.25
C HIS A 344 3.86 -19.20 9.98
N ALA A 345 2.83 -18.47 9.58
CA ALA A 345 2.89 -17.52 8.48
C ALA A 345 2.35 -16.16 8.91
N THR A 346 3.00 -15.10 8.46
CA THR A 346 2.56 -13.72 8.65
C THR A 346 2.54 -13.01 7.30
N GLU A 347 1.49 -12.24 7.05
CA GLU A 347 1.30 -11.42 5.86
C GLU A 347 1.18 -9.95 6.23
N ALA A 348 1.69 -9.09 5.35
CA ALA A 348 1.48 -7.66 5.40
C ALA A 348 0.91 -7.15 4.08
N ARG A 349 -0.11 -6.29 4.16
CA ARG A 349 -0.65 -5.56 3.01
C ARG A 349 0.12 -4.26 2.78
N LEU A 350 0.94 -4.25 1.75
CA LEU A 350 1.67 -3.08 1.30
C LEU A 350 0.75 -2.17 0.48
N TYR A 351 0.40 -1.02 1.05
CA TYR A 351 -0.47 -0.02 0.45
C TYR A 351 0.29 1.25 0.05
N ALA A 352 -0.18 1.90 -1.01
CA ALA A 352 0.11 3.29 -1.28
C ALA A 352 -0.73 4.20 -0.36
N GLU A 353 -0.30 4.30 0.90
CA GLU A 353 -0.90 5.16 1.91
C GLU A 353 0.21 5.84 2.72
N ASP A 354 -0.11 6.98 3.33
CA ASP A 354 0.79 7.71 4.23
C ASP A 354 0.35 7.57 5.70
N PRO A 355 0.94 6.65 6.50
CA PRO A 355 0.59 6.47 7.91
C PRO A 355 0.69 7.74 8.75
N ALA A 356 1.69 8.60 8.49
CA ALA A 356 1.91 9.82 9.26
C ALA A 356 0.84 10.87 8.99
N SER A 357 0.28 10.87 7.78
CA SER A 357 -0.87 11.71 7.41
C SER A 357 -2.22 11.01 7.66
N GLY A 358 -2.30 10.12 8.65
CA GLY A 358 -3.55 9.43 8.97
C GLY A 358 -3.98 8.39 7.93
N PHE A 359 -2.99 7.80 7.24
CA PHE A 359 -3.15 6.79 6.18
C PHE A 359 -3.96 7.29 4.99
N LEU A 360 -3.76 8.55 4.58
CA LEU A 360 -4.33 9.06 3.34
C LEU A 360 -3.79 8.26 2.14
N PRO A 361 -4.64 7.87 1.17
CA PRO A 361 -4.19 7.22 -0.05
C PRO A 361 -3.18 8.10 -0.82
N ALA A 362 -2.12 7.48 -1.30
CA ALA A 362 -1.10 8.11 -2.11
C ALA A 362 -1.25 7.69 -3.58
N THR A 363 -1.07 8.65 -4.49
CA THR A 363 -1.09 8.42 -5.93
C THR A 363 0.27 8.71 -6.54
N GLY A 364 0.57 8.09 -7.67
CA GLY A 364 1.81 8.37 -8.40
C GLY A 364 2.19 7.24 -9.33
N THR A 365 3.37 7.35 -9.91
CA THR A 365 3.94 6.28 -10.75
C THR A 365 5.01 5.55 -9.96
N VAL A 366 4.97 4.22 -9.98
CA VAL A 366 6.00 3.39 -9.37
C VAL A 366 7.31 3.53 -10.15
N GLU A 367 8.26 4.29 -9.62
CA GLU A 367 9.57 4.53 -10.26
C GLU A 367 10.58 3.41 -9.95
N LEU A 368 10.39 2.73 -8.83
CA LEU A 368 11.23 1.65 -8.34
C LEU A 368 10.36 0.57 -7.70
N TRP A 369 10.55 -0.67 -8.15
CA TRP A 369 10.00 -1.86 -7.52
C TRP A 369 11.02 -2.99 -7.64
N ALA A 370 11.59 -3.39 -6.52
CA ALA A 370 12.47 -4.54 -6.40
C ALA A 370 12.20 -5.24 -5.07
N PRO A 371 11.32 -6.26 -5.07
CA PRO A 371 11.09 -7.13 -3.92
C PRO A 371 12.39 -7.69 -3.34
N ALA A 372 12.41 -7.90 -2.02
CA ALA A 372 13.56 -8.53 -1.37
C ALA A 372 13.84 -9.92 -1.96
N ARG A 373 15.13 -10.21 -2.20
CA ARG A 373 15.59 -11.52 -2.66
C ARG A 373 15.72 -12.48 -1.48
N ASP A 374 14.59 -12.82 -0.87
CA ASP A 374 14.51 -13.83 0.19
C ASP A 374 13.66 -15.00 -0.31
N PRO A 375 14.21 -16.23 -0.42
CA PRO A 375 13.46 -17.36 -0.96
C PRO A 375 12.28 -17.80 -0.09
N GLN A 376 12.22 -17.36 1.18
CA GLN A 376 11.09 -17.64 2.07
C GLN A 376 10.01 -16.56 2.01
N ALA A 377 10.32 -15.37 1.46
CA ALA A 377 9.35 -14.31 1.29
C ALA A 377 8.56 -14.52 -0.01
N ARG A 378 7.24 -14.63 0.12
CA ARG A 378 6.31 -14.65 -1.01
C ARG A 378 5.78 -13.24 -1.26
N PHE A 379 5.76 -12.84 -2.52
CA PHE A 379 5.20 -11.57 -2.97
C PHE A 379 4.07 -11.83 -3.97
N ASP A 380 2.84 -11.49 -3.58
CA ASP A 380 1.69 -11.43 -4.49
C ASP A 380 1.44 -9.95 -4.81
N SER A 381 1.93 -9.47 -5.97
CA SER A 381 1.98 -8.04 -6.31
C SER A 381 1.19 -7.69 -7.56
N GLY A 382 0.44 -6.58 -7.50
CA GLY A 382 -0.31 -6.03 -8.63
C GLY A 382 0.43 -4.96 -9.43
N ILE A 383 1.68 -4.63 -9.06
CA ILE A 383 2.45 -3.52 -9.65
C ILE A 383 3.80 -3.98 -10.21
N GLU A 384 4.31 -3.17 -11.13
CA GLU A 384 5.67 -3.22 -11.66
C GLU A 384 6.23 -1.79 -11.80
N VAL A 385 7.50 -1.66 -12.18
CA VAL A 385 8.07 -0.35 -12.51
C VAL A 385 7.28 0.24 -13.67
N GLY A 386 6.78 1.47 -13.50
CA GLY A 386 5.93 2.18 -14.46
C GLY A 386 4.43 2.05 -14.19
N SER A 387 4.00 1.19 -13.27
CA SER A 387 2.59 1.13 -12.87
C SER A 387 2.12 2.46 -12.27
N VAL A 388 0.91 2.88 -12.63
CA VAL A 388 0.29 4.11 -12.12
C VAL A 388 -0.72 3.75 -11.02
N VAL A 389 -0.52 4.33 -9.84
CA VAL A 389 -1.44 4.25 -8.71
C VAL A 389 -2.35 5.48 -8.77
N GLY A 390 -3.58 5.25 -9.21
CA GLY A 390 -4.63 6.27 -9.32
C GLY A 390 -5.54 6.33 -8.09
N THR A 391 -6.67 7.02 -8.24
CA THR A 391 -7.72 7.12 -7.19
C THR A 391 -8.92 6.24 -7.50
N GLU A 392 -8.96 5.63 -8.68
CA GLU A 392 -10.11 4.91 -9.21
C GLU A 392 -10.34 3.56 -8.50
N PHE A 393 -9.31 3.02 -7.84
CA PHE A 393 -9.33 1.68 -7.26
C PHE A 393 -8.54 1.61 -5.93
N ASP A 394 -8.62 0.44 -5.30
CA ASP A 394 -7.90 0.11 -4.08
C ASP A 394 -6.38 0.35 -4.20
N PRO A 395 -5.74 1.00 -3.21
CA PRO A 395 -4.32 1.35 -3.24
C PRO A 395 -3.37 0.20 -2.85
N MET A 396 -3.83 -1.05 -2.71
CA MET A 396 -2.96 -2.18 -2.37
C MET A 396 -2.00 -2.49 -3.53
N LEU A 397 -0.71 -2.44 -3.23
CA LEU A 397 0.37 -2.67 -4.19
C LEU A 397 0.77 -4.14 -4.24
N ALA A 398 0.90 -4.74 -3.06
CA ALA A 398 1.31 -6.13 -2.90
C ALA A 398 0.91 -6.69 -1.53
N LYS A 399 0.86 -8.01 -1.45
CA LYS A 399 0.90 -8.77 -0.21
C LYS A 399 2.27 -9.40 -0.08
N VAL A 400 2.87 -9.24 1.09
CA VAL A 400 4.17 -9.81 1.42
C VAL A 400 3.97 -10.82 2.54
N VAL A 401 4.35 -12.06 2.30
CA VAL A 401 4.10 -13.19 3.21
C VAL A 401 5.43 -13.82 3.59
N MET A 402 5.59 -14.13 4.86
CA MET A 402 6.73 -14.88 5.38
C MET A 402 6.23 -16.09 6.17
N ALA A 403 6.71 -17.27 5.79
CA ALA A 403 6.50 -18.50 6.53
C ALA A 403 7.78 -18.91 7.25
N ALA A 404 7.68 -19.33 8.51
CA ALA A 404 8.82 -19.79 9.30
C ALA A 404 8.41 -20.86 10.33
N PRO A 405 9.37 -21.62 10.90
CA PRO A 405 9.08 -22.58 11.96
C PRO A 405 8.42 -21.98 13.21
N THR A 406 8.70 -20.71 13.51
CA THR A 406 8.14 -20.01 14.68
C THR A 406 7.53 -18.66 14.28
N ARG A 407 6.54 -18.21 15.06
CA ARG A 407 5.90 -16.90 14.89
C ARG A 407 6.88 -15.73 14.88
N THR A 408 7.82 -15.71 15.84
CA THR A 408 8.83 -14.65 15.92
C THR A 408 9.74 -14.61 14.70
N GLU A 409 10.16 -15.77 14.18
CA GLU A 409 10.94 -15.84 12.94
C GLU A 409 10.14 -15.36 11.73
N ALA A 410 8.84 -15.70 11.65
CA ALA A 410 7.96 -15.22 10.57
C ALA A 410 7.81 -13.70 10.61
N ALA A 411 7.53 -13.13 11.79
CA ALA A 411 7.36 -11.69 11.99
C ALA A 411 8.64 -10.90 11.68
N LEU A 412 9.79 -11.29 12.27
CA LEU A 412 11.06 -10.60 12.05
C LEU A 412 11.61 -10.82 10.64
N GLY A 413 11.35 -11.99 10.05
CA GLY A 413 11.65 -12.31 8.66
C GLY A 413 10.87 -11.42 7.70
N LEU A 414 9.57 -11.25 7.93
CA LEU A 414 8.70 -10.37 7.15
C LEU A 414 9.15 -8.90 7.26
N ALA A 415 9.43 -8.43 8.48
CA ALA A 415 9.93 -7.07 8.69
C ALA A 415 11.26 -6.82 7.93
N SER A 416 12.16 -7.80 7.96
CA SER A 416 13.42 -7.77 7.19
C SER A 416 13.20 -7.82 5.67
N ALA A 417 12.22 -8.59 5.19
CA ALA A 417 11.85 -8.61 3.77
C ALA A 417 11.25 -7.28 3.31
N LEU A 418 10.42 -6.64 4.14
CA LEU A 418 9.88 -5.31 3.88
C LEU A 418 11.00 -4.26 3.82
N ASP A 419 11.89 -4.20 4.81
CA ASP A 419 13.00 -3.23 4.83
C ASP A 419 13.92 -3.35 3.61
N ARG A 420 14.17 -4.58 3.16
CA ARG A 420 15.02 -4.86 1.99
C ARG A 420 14.29 -4.71 0.66
N THR A 421 12.96 -4.55 0.67
CA THR A 421 12.18 -4.30 -0.53
C THR A 421 12.36 -2.85 -0.95
N ARG A 422 12.92 -2.62 -2.14
CA ARG A 422 13.14 -1.29 -2.67
C ARG A 422 11.91 -0.86 -3.45
N LEU A 423 11.28 0.22 -3.00
CA LEU A 423 10.05 0.76 -3.55
C LEU A 423 10.18 2.29 -3.59
N GLY A 424 9.77 2.91 -4.70
CA GLY A 424 9.89 4.35 -4.88
C GLY A 424 8.90 4.90 -5.91
N GLY A 425 8.64 6.21 -5.83
CA GLY A 425 7.71 6.94 -6.70
C GLY A 425 6.32 7.15 -6.10
N VAL A 426 5.98 6.39 -5.06
CA VAL A 426 4.74 6.53 -4.28
C VAL A 426 5.04 6.42 -2.78
N VAL A 427 4.31 7.17 -1.96
CA VAL A 427 4.36 7.04 -0.49
C VAL A 427 3.63 5.75 -0.09
N THR A 428 4.18 5.01 0.88
CA THR A 428 3.63 3.72 1.29
C THR A 428 3.68 3.49 2.79
N ASN A 429 2.88 2.54 3.25
CA ASN A 429 2.85 2.10 4.64
C ASN A 429 3.98 1.12 5.01
N ARG A 430 4.96 0.86 4.13
CA ARG A 430 6.01 -0.17 4.30
C ARG A 430 6.74 -0.08 5.64
N ASP A 431 7.18 1.11 6.01
CA ASP A 431 7.99 1.32 7.20
C ASP A 431 7.14 1.17 8.48
N PHE A 432 5.87 1.55 8.41
CA PHE A 432 4.89 1.30 9.48
C PHE A 432 4.67 -0.21 9.68
N LEU A 433 4.47 -0.98 8.61
CA LEU A 433 4.33 -2.45 8.69
C LEU A 433 5.55 -3.08 9.38
N SER A 434 6.75 -2.64 8.98
CA SER A 434 8.02 -3.08 9.53
C SER A 434 8.17 -2.75 11.03
N ALA A 435 7.65 -1.60 11.47
CA ALA A 435 7.62 -1.20 12.87
C ALA A 435 6.65 -2.05 13.71
N VAL A 436 5.44 -2.29 13.20
CA VAL A 436 4.43 -3.14 13.86
C VAL A 436 4.99 -4.54 14.12
N LEU A 437 5.59 -5.17 13.10
CA LEU A 437 6.13 -6.54 13.20
C LEU A 437 7.29 -6.68 14.19
N ARG A 438 7.93 -5.57 14.57
CA ARG A 438 9.04 -5.52 15.54
C ARG A 438 8.64 -5.00 16.91
N SER A 439 7.39 -4.56 17.10
CA SER A 439 6.94 -4.05 18.38
C SER A 439 6.89 -5.17 19.42
N ASP A 440 7.17 -4.84 20.69
CA ASP A 440 7.13 -5.80 21.77
C ASP A 440 5.71 -6.37 21.96
N GLU A 441 4.68 -5.55 21.77
CA GLU A 441 3.27 -5.94 21.84
C GLU A 441 2.92 -6.96 20.76
N PHE A 442 3.32 -6.72 19.51
CA PHE A 442 3.08 -7.67 18.42
C PHE A 442 3.82 -8.97 18.69
N LEU A 443 5.10 -8.94 19.07
CA LEU A 443 5.90 -10.13 19.33
C LEU A 443 5.39 -10.93 20.55
N ALA A 444 4.83 -10.26 21.56
CA ALA A 444 4.17 -10.88 22.70
C ALA A 444 2.79 -11.49 22.36
N GLY A 445 2.25 -11.20 21.18
CA GLY A 445 0.92 -11.62 20.76
C GLY A 445 -0.21 -10.80 21.40
N ASP A 446 0.08 -9.61 21.91
CA ASP A 446 -0.92 -8.66 22.44
C ASP A 446 -1.55 -7.86 21.29
N THR A 447 -2.30 -8.55 20.45
CA THR A 447 -2.81 -8.08 19.15
C THR A 447 -4.34 -7.98 19.16
N THR A 448 -4.88 -6.95 19.79
CA THR A 448 -6.32 -6.60 19.76
C THR A 448 -6.63 -5.62 18.63
N THR A 449 -7.92 -5.43 18.32
CA THR A 449 -8.37 -4.58 17.20
C THR A 449 -8.13 -3.08 17.37
N ASP A 450 -7.77 -2.62 18.57
CA ASP A 450 -7.33 -1.26 18.90
C ASP A 450 -5.79 -1.11 18.88
N PHE A 451 -5.05 -2.11 18.41
CA PHE A 451 -3.59 -2.15 18.46
C PHE A 451 -2.91 -0.91 17.87
N ILE A 452 -3.34 -0.47 16.68
CA ILE A 452 -2.69 0.63 15.96
C ILE A 452 -2.87 1.94 16.75
N GLU A 453 -4.08 2.20 17.23
CA GLU A 453 -4.39 3.37 18.06
C GLU A 453 -3.68 3.32 19.42
N ARG A 454 -3.65 2.15 20.06
CA ARG A 454 -3.04 1.94 21.37
C ARG A 454 -1.52 2.10 21.36
N THR A 455 -0.85 1.63 20.31
CA THR A 455 0.62 1.67 20.21
C THR A 455 1.15 2.98 19.65
N GLY A 456 0.38 3.72 18.85
CA GLY A 456 0.80 5.00 18.28
C GLY A 456 1.86 4.91 17.18
N LEU A 457 2.24 3.69 16.75
CA LEU A 457 3.34 3.44 15.81
C LEU A 457 3.16 4.08 14.43
N ALA A 458 1.93 4.47 14.06
CA ALA A 458 1.65 5.17 12.80
C ALA A 458 2.31 6.56 12.72
N SER A 459 2.54 7.19 13.88
CA SER A 459 3.10 8.53 14.00
C SER A 459 4.60 8.52 14.32
N ASP A 460 5.18 7.35 14.59
CA ASP A 460 6.56 7.24 15.03
C ASP A 460 7.53 7.27 13.85
N SER A 461 8.54 8.16 13.95
CA SER A 461 9.71 8.07 13.08
C SER A 461 10.55 6.85 13.47
N PRO A 462 11.09 6.08 12.50
CA PRO A 462 12.00 4.97 12.82
C PRO A 462 13.16 5.46 13.71
N PRO A 463 13.58 4.70 14.74
CA PRO A 463 14.49 5.15 15.80
C PRO A 463 15.92 5.53 15.37
N TYR A 464 16.23 5.56 14.08
CA TYR A 464 17.55 5.94 13.56
C TYR A 464 17.45 6.84 12.32
N ARG A 465 16.30 7.47 12.07
CA ARG A 465 16.01 8.21 10.82
C ARG A 465 17.09 9.24 10.48
N GLY A 466 17.55 10.04 11.45
CA GLY A 466 18.60 11.04 11.23
C GLY A 466 19.97 10.45 10.89
N GLN A 467 20.40 9.41 11.61
CA GLN A 467 21.68 8.74 11.34
C GLN A 467 21.65 7.97 10.01
N PHE A 468 20.53 7.29 9.73
CA PHE A 468 20.28 6.62 8.46
C PHE A 468 20.31 7.63 7.32
N LEU A 469 19.66 8.79 7.46
CA LEU A 469 19.65 9.83 6.45
C LEU A 469 21.05 10.34 6.13
N HIS A 470 21.90 10.57 7.14
CA HIS A 470 23.28 11.00 6.92
C HIS A 470 24.10 9.94 6.18
N ALA A 471 23.92 8.67 6.53
CA ALA A 471 24.58 7.56 5.85
C ALA A 471 24.06 7.39 4.41
N ALA A 472 22.75 7.53 4.18
CA ALA A 472 22.13 7.50 2.86
C ALA A 472 22.61 8.63 1.96
N ALA A 473 22.65 9.86 2.47
CA ALA A 473 23.18 11.03 1.77
C ALA A 473 24.67 10.85 1.40
N SER A 474 25.45 10.27 2.32
CA SER A 474 26.86 9.89 2.06
C SER A 474 26.98 8.84 0.95
N ALA A 475 26.11 7.82 0.93
CA ALA A 475 26.07 6.82 -0.12
C ALA A 475 25.76 7.46 -1.49
N VAL A 476 24.77 8.36 -1.55
CA VAL A 476 24.45 9.12 -2.78
C VAL A 476 25.65 9.94 -3.25
N ALA A 477 26.36 10.63 -2.34
CA ALA A 477 27.54 11.41 -2.70
C ALA A 477 28.66 10.54 -3.30
N LEU A 478 28.94 9.38 -2.69
CA LEU A 478 29.95 8.44 -3.20
C LEU A 478 29.58 7.85 -4.56
N VAL A 479 28.31 7.44 -4.75
CA VAL A 479 27.83 6.90 -6.03
C VAL A 479 27.81 7.98 -7.11
N SER A 480 27.33 9.19 -6.79
CA SER A 480 27.34 10.35 -7.69
C SER A 480 28.76 10.69 -8.13
N GLN A 481 29.71 10.72 -7.19
CA GLN A 481 31.11 10.98 -7.48
C GLN A 481 31.74 9.88 -8.36
N ALA A 482 31.49 8.61 -8.06
CA ALA A 482 32.03 7.49 -8.83
C ALA A 482 31.53 7.51 -10.28
N ARG A 483 30.24 7.82 -10.45
CA ARG A 483 29.64 8.04 -11.77
C ARG A 483 30.25 9.24 -12.50
N ASN A 484 30.34 10.41 -11.85
CA ASN A 484 30.93 11.59 -12.47
C ASN A 484 32.36 11.33 -12.93
N ARG A 485 33.12 10.53 -12.17
CA ARG A 485 34.46 10.10 -12.55
C ARG A 485 34.48 9.14 -13.73
N SER A 486 33.57 8.17 -13.79
CA SER A 486 33.51 7.22 -14.92
C SER A 486 33.07 7.89 -16.23
N GLN A 487 32.27 8.96 -16.15
CA GLN A 487 31.80 9.75 -17.29
C GLN A 487 32.73 10.93 -17.65
N ALA A 488 33.86 11.10 -16.95
CA ALA A 488 34.76 12.23 -17.17
C ALA A 488 35.43 12.16 -18.56
N THR A 489 35.05 13.06 -19.46
CA THR A 489 35.68 13.21 -20.79
C THR A 489 37.00 13.97 -20.74
N ALA A 490 37.16 14.84 -19.74
CA ALA A 490 38.39 15.59 -19.50
C ALA A 490 39.21 14.97 -18.37
N LEU A 491 40.54 14.98 -18.52
CA LEU A 491 41.48 14.48 -17.52
C LEU A 491 41.15 13.05 -17.05
N SER A 492 40.67 12.21 -17.98
CA SER A 492 40.23 10.83 -17.74
C SER A 492 41.35 9.94 -17.14
N PHE A 493 42.61 10.30 -17.39
CA PHE A 493 43.80 9.63 -16.83
C PHE A 493 44.11 9.95 -15.37
N MET A 494 43.54 11.03 -14.80
CA MET A 494 43.79 11.40 -13.40
C MET A 494 42.89 10.62 -12.45
N SER A 495 43.37 10.32 -11.25
CA SER A 495 42.49 9.80 -10.20
C SER A 495 41.46 10.85 -9.78
N SER A 496 40.27 10.41 -9.38
CA SER A 496 39.29 11.32 -8.77
C SER A 496 39.89 12.06 -7.57
N GLY A 497 39.47 13.31 -7.37
CA GLY A 497 39.95 14.14 -6.27
C GLY A 497 41.42 14.59 -6.40
N TYR A 498 42.10 14.39 -7.54
CA TYR A 498 43.47 14.92 -7.72
C TYR A 498 43.47 16.46 -7.63
N ARG A 499 44.43 17.02 -6.90
CA ARG A 499 44.62 18.48 -6.71
C ARG A 499 46.12 18.81 -6.76
N ASN A 500 46.45 19.91 -7.40
CA ASN A 500 47.79 20.52 -7.38
C ASN A 500 47.87 21.76 -6.46
N SER A 501 46.76 22.15 -5.84
CA SER A 501 46.63 23.28 -4.90
C SER A 501 45.55 22.99 -3.84
N VAL A 502 45.44 23.84 -2.82
CA VAL A 502 44.33 23.80 -1.86
C VAL A 502 43.05 24.22 -2.59
N MET A 503 42.11 23.29 -2.70
CA MET A 503 40.80 23.50 -3.31
C MET A 503 39.73 23.23 -2.24
N PRO A 504 38.56 23.88 -2.34
CA PRO A 504 37.44 23.60 -1.45
C PRO A 504 36.98 22.15 -1.57
N ASP A 505 36.26 21.70 -0.54
CA ASP A 505 35.61 20.39 -0.56
C ASP A 505 34.53 20.34 -1.63
N GLU A 506 34.30 19.14 -2.18
CA GLU A 506 33.19 18.93 -3.09
C GLU A 506 31.89 18.97 -2.29
N VAL A 507 30.85 19.59 -2.86
CA VAL A 507 29.55 19.78 -2.21
C VAL A 507 28.46 19.14 -3.07
N LEU A 508 27.60 18.35 -2.44
CA LEU A 508 26.39 17.82 -3.03
C LEU A 508 25.17 18.25 -2.20
N PRO A 509 24.40 19.25 -2.67
CA PRO A 509 23.15 19.63 -2.03
C PRO A 509 22.05 18.64 -2.40
N LEU A 510 21.33 18.16 -1.40
CA LEU A 510 20.23 17.20 -1.51
C LEU A 510 19.01 17.72 -0.72
N THR A 511 17.82 17.34 -1.15
CA THR A 511 16.59 17.46 -0.35
C THR A 511 16.14 16.06 0.03
N ALA A 512 16.09 15.75 1.32
CA ALA A 512 15.49 14.54 1.84
C ALA A 512 13.97 14.68 1.75
N LEU A 513 13.33 13.81 0.98
CA LEU A 513 11.89 13.81 0.82
C LEU A 513 11.27 13.00 1.96
N ASP A 514 10.41 13.64 2.73
CA ASP A 514 9.81 13.04 3.91
C ASP A 514 8.33 13.45 4.07
N PRO A 515 7.40 12.56 3.74
CA PRO A 515 5.97 12.83 3.92
C PRO A 515 5.57 13.06 5.39
N SER A 516 6.30 12.44 6.33
CA SER A 516 5.95 12.42 7.76
C SER A 516 6.48 13.61 8.54
N ALA A 517 7.68 14.09 8.18
CA ALA A 517 8.38 15.15 8.90
C ALA A 517 8.54 16.45 8.08
N GLY A 518 8.13 16.43 6.81
CA GLY A 518 8.41 17.49 5.84
C GLY A 518 9.82 17.37 5.25
N ASP A 519 9.98 17.91 4.04
CA ASP A 519 11.25 17.85 3.32
C ASP A 519 12.37 18.56 4.09
N ALA A 520 13.55 17.96 4.09
CA ALA A 520 14.72 18.48 4.80
C ALA A 520 15.91 18.64 3.85
N ASP A 521 16.42 19.86 3.71
CA ASP A 521 17.61 20.09 2.89
C ASP A 521 18.89 19.72 3.64
N VAL A 522 19.76 18.98 2.95
CA VAL A 522 21.02 18.44 3.47
C VAL A 522 22.15 18.73 2.49
N SER A 523 23.29 19.16 3.03
CA SER A 523 24.54 19.31 2.28
C SER A 523 25.50 18.19 2.63
N VAL A 524 26.00 17.49 1.60
CA VAL A 524 27.12 16.54 1.76
C VAL A 524 28.40 17.20 1.24
N THR A 525 29.29 17.54 2.15
CA THR A 525 30.65 17.97 1.86
C THR A 525 31.57 16.76 1.84
N TYR A 526 32.41 16.57 0.82
CA TYR A 526 33.31 15.42 0.76
C TYR A 526 34.66 15.69 0.08
N ARG A 527 35.68 14.96 0.53
CA ARG A 527 37.05 15.00 0.02
C ARG A 527 37.69 13.62 -0.03
N ARG A 528 38.11 13.18 -1.21
CA ARG A 528 38.92 11.96 -1.37
C ARG A 528 40.34 12.16 -0.84
N GLN A 529 40.80 11.22 -0.04
CA GLN A 529 42.13 11.17 0.56
C GLN A 529 43.10 10.33 -0.28
N ARG A 530 44.40 10.46 -0.01
CA ARG A 530 45.46 9.76 -0.76
C ARG A 530 45.42 8.25 -0.63
N ASP A 531 44.92 7.75 0.49
CA ASP A 531 44.76 6.32 0.77
C ASP A 531 43.45 5.74 0.19
N GLY A 532 42.73 6.52 -0.62
CA GLY A 532 41.47 6.12 -1.26
C GLY A 532 40.22 6.30 -0.40
N SER A 533 40.36 6.63 0.89
CA SER A 533 39.23 6.98 1.76
C SER A 533 38.61 8.32 1.38
N TYR A 534 37.41 8.59 1.88
CA TYR A 534 36.72 9.88 1.76
C TYR A 534 36.48 10.43 3.15
N ARG A 535 36.76 11.71 3.33
CA ARG A 535 36.24 12.48 4.46
C ARG A 535 34.91 13.08 4.01
N LEU A 536 33.83 12.79 4.72
CA LEU A 536 32.49 13.33 4.44
C LEU A 536 31.96 14.06 5.66
N ARG A 537 31.27 15.17 5.43
CA ARG A 537 30.47 15.88 6.42
C ARG A 537 29.07 16.07 5.87
N VAL A 538 28.08 15.60 6.62
CA VAL A 538 26.66 15.81 6.33
C VAL A 538 26.11 16.81 7.34
N ALA A 539 25.41 17.83 6.86
CA ALA A 539 24.80 18.87 7.70
C ALA A 539 23.53 19.43 7.03
N PRO A 540 22.57 20.00 7.79
CA PRO A 540 21.46 20.75 7.23
C PRO A 540 21.95 21.86 6.29
N LEU A 541 21.26 22.05 5.17
CA LEU A 541 21.54 23.14 4.25
C LEU A 541 20.99 24.44 4.86
N ARG A 542 21.86 25.35 5.30
CA ARG A 542 21.43 26.68 5.77
C ARG A 542 21.20 27.60 4.56
N ALA A 543 20.06 28.29 4.54
CA ALA A 543 19.63 29.17 3.45
C ALA A 543 20.69 30.22 3.04
N ASP A 544 21.56 30.65 3.96
CA ASP A 544 22.44 31.81 3.76
C ASP A 544 23.94 31.56 4.10
N ALA A 545 24.40 30.31 4.18
CA ALA A 545 25.81 30.07 4.55
C ALA A 545 26.72 30.08 3.31
N PRO A 546 27.52 31.15 3.03
CA PRO A 546 28.62 31.03 2.10
C PRO A 546 29.56 29.92 2.58
N TYR A 547 30.10 29.15 1.64
CA TYR A 547 31.11 28.13 1.93
C TYR A 547 32.19 28.70 2.87
N ALA A 548 32.23 28.21 4.10
CA ALA A 548 33.31 28.45 5.04
C ALA A 548 34.14 27.15 5.10
N PRO A 549 35.43 27.17 4.70
CA PRO A 549 36.28 26.01 4.87
C PRO A 549 36.35 25.66 6.36
N PRO A 550 36.30 24.38 6.75
CA PRO A 550 36.46 24.00 8.15
C PRO A 550 37.83 24.48 8.65
N ASP A 551 37.83 25.18 9.79
CA ASP A 551 39.05 25.49 10.53
C ASP A 551 39.50 24.18 11.22
N ASP A 552 40.78 23.84 11.12
CA ASP A 552 41.35 22.59 11.68
C ASP A 552 41.30 22.55 13.23
N SER A 553 40.66 23.53 13.89
CA SER A 553 40.54 23.66 15.34
C SER A 553 39.23 23.13 15.94
N ASP A 554 38.20 22.86 15.15
CA ASP A 554 36.88 22.42 15.66
C ASP A 554 36.71 20.89 15.53
N ALA A 555 37.52 20.14 16.27
CA ALA A 555 37.20 18.74 16.56
C ALA A 555 36.16 18.71 17.70
N PRO A 556 34.96 18.10 17.52
CA PRO A 556 34.01 18.00 18.61
C PRO A 556 34.59 17.11 19.72
N SER A 557 34.71 17.68 20.92
CA SER A 557 35.02 16.93 22.14
C SER A 557 33.91 15.92 22.39
N GLY A 558 34.25 14.64 22.40
CA GLY A 558 33.30 13.56 22.62
C GLY A 558 32.67 13.62 24.00
N ASP A 559 31.39 13.97 24.06
CA ASP A 559 30.39 13.33 24.92
C ASP A 559 29.00 13.83 24.48
N HIS A 560 28.22 12.98 23.81
CA HIS A 560 26.81 13.25 23.56
C HIS A 560 25.99 12.02 23.97
N ASP A 561 25.14 12.24 24.97
CA ASP A 561 24.16 11.30 25.50
C ASP A 561 23.17 10.88 24.39
N HIS A 562 23.16 9.60 24.05
CA HIS A 562 22.48 9.03 22.88
C HIS A 562 20.99 8.71 23.11
N ARG A 563 20.23 9.61 23.75
CA ARG A 563 18.81 9.31 24.10
C ARG A 563 17.74 10.15 23.42
N ASP A 564 18.10 11.22 22.72
CA ASP A 564 17.11 12.00 21.97
C ASP A 564 17.17 11.64 20.48
N GLY A 565 16.06 11.15 19.93
CA GLY A 565 15.88 10.77 18.52
C GLY A 565 15.94 11.93 17.50
N GLY A 566 16.64 13.03 17.83
CA GLY A 566 16.84 14.16 16.96
C GLY A 566 17.86 13.89 15.85
N VAL A 567 17.69 14.54 14.70
CA VAL A 567 18.70 14.56 13.62
C VAL A 567 19.98 15.22 14.17
N PRO A 568 21.18 14.62 14.04
CA PRO A 568 22.42 15.29 14.46
C PRO A 568 22.62 16.60 13.69
N GLU A 569 23.00 17.70 14.36
CA GLU A 569 23.23 19.00 13.70
C GLU A 569 24.29 18.92 12.58
N ALA A 570 25.28 18.05 12.73
CA ALA A 570 26.22 17.69 11.69
C ALA A 570 26.85 16.33 12.04
N SER A 571 27.31 15.59 11.03
CA SER A 571 28.10 14.39 11.26
C SER A 571 29.26 14.31 10.28
N GLU A 572 30.45 14.05 10.81
CA GLU A 572 31.67 13.88 10.02
C GLU A 572 32.16 12.43 10.13
N PHE A 573 32.54 11.86 8.98
CA PHE A 573 32.92 10.47 8.86
C PHE A 573 34.11 10.30 7.92
N VAL A 574 34.95 9.32 8.22
CA VAL A 574 35.89 8.77 7.24
C VAL A 574 35.30 7.48 6.69
N VAL A 575 35.13 7.43 5.38
CA VAL A 575 34.53 6.30 4.67
C VAL A 575 35.53 5.68 3.71
N ARG A 576 35.74 4.38 3.81
CA ARG A 576 36.52 3.59 2.84
C ARG A 576 35.57 2.78 1.97
N PRO A 577 35.33 3.18 0.71
CA PRO A 577 34.63 2.31 -0.23
C PRO A 577 35.53 1.13 -0.59
N HIS A 578 35.03 -0.07 -0.40
CA HIS A 578 35.65 -1.31 -0.85
C HIS A 578 35.26 -1.62 -2.28
N SER A 579 33.97 -1.43 -2.60
CA SER A 579 33.48 -1.53 -3.97
C SER A 579 32.28 -0.61 -4.17
N ILE A 580 32.15 -0.08 -5.39
CA ILE A 580 30.98 0.66 -5.86
C ILE A 580 30.67 0.07 -7.23
N GLN A 581 29.59 -0.70 -7.33
CA GLN A 581 29.14 -1.30 -8.59
C GLN A 581 27.92 -0.51 -9.07
N ILE A 582 27.93 -0.03 -10.32
CA ILE A 582 26.82 0.72 -10.90
C ILE A 582 26.31 -0.05 -12.12
N HIS A 583 25.01 -0.32 -12.14
CA HIS A 583 24.30 -1.12 -13.13
C HIS A 583 23.29 -0.26 -13.91
N ALA A 584 23.37 -0.30 -15.25
CA ALA A 584 22.38 0.33 -16.11
C ALA A 584 21.04 -0.43 -16.08
N ILE A 585 19.94 0.27 -16.41
CA ILE A 585 18.59 -0.31 -16.49
C ILE A 585 18.22 -0.48 -17.97
N ALA A 586 18.86 -1.47 -18.63
CA ALA A 586 18.41 -2.24 -19.81
C ALA A 586 19.56 -3.15 -20.36
N ASP A 587 19.26 -4.44 -20.51
CA ASP A 587 19.88 -5.53 -21.31
C ASP A 587 21.39 -5.76 -21.43
N ASP A 588 22.28 -5.08 -20.71
CA ASP A 588 23.67 -5.58 -20.61
C ASP A 588 24.36 -5.14 -19.31
N HIS A 589 25.03 -6.11 -18.68
CA HIS A 589 25.76 -5.95 -17.44
C HIS A 589 26.92 -4.98 -17.60
N ILE A 590 26.74 -3.74 -17.13
CA ILE A 590 27.86 -2.83 -16.90
C ILE A 590 28.34 -3.02 -15.45
N ARG A 591 29.62 -3.37 -15.30
CA ARG A 591 30.33 -3.43 -14.02
C ARG A 591 31.36 -2.30 -14.03
N ILE A 592 31.19 -1.32 -13.15
CA ILE A 592 32.21 -0.30 -12.89
C ILE A 592 32.94 -0.75 -11.62
N ASP A 593 34.19 -1.19 -11.72
CA ASP A 593 35.02 -1.44 -10.54
C ASP A 593 35.66 -0.12 -10.08
N ALA A 594 35.61 0.17 -8.77
CA ALA A 594 36.20 1.35 -8.14
C ALA A 594 37.76 1.36 -8.15
N GLY A 595 38.39 0.64 -9.09
CA GLY A 595 39.83 0.50 -9.29
C GLY A 595 40.36 0.90 -10.67
N GLY A 596 39.49 1.35 -11.59
CA GLY A 596 39.91 1.81 -12.92
C GLY A 596 39.82 0.71 -13.98
N GLY A 597 38.88 0.90 -14.89
CA GLY A 597 38.61 0.06 -16.05
C GLY A 597 37.13 0.22 -16.41
N ALA A 598 36.82 1.13 -17.32
CA ALA A 598 35.46 1.36 -17.79
C ALA A 598 35.12 0.37 -18.92
N THR A 599 33.96 -0.26 -18.83
CA THR A 599 33.23 -0.83 -19.98
C THR A 599 31.80 -0.32 -19.90
N ASP A 600 31.51 0.67 -20.75
CA ASP A 600 30.25 1.39 -20.99
C ASP A 600 29.55 2.03 -19.78
N ALA A 601 29.02 3.24 -19.93
CA ALA A 601 28.48 4.02 -18.81
C ALA A 601 26.94 3.95 -18.77
N PRO A 602 26.30 3.84 -17.59
CA PRO A 602 24.85 3.85 -17.47
C PRO A 602 24.25 5.21 -17.89
N PRO A 603 22.97 5.25 -18.32
CA PRO A 603 22.27 6.48 -18.70
C PRO A 603 22.28 7.51 -17.56
N ALA A 604 22.21 8.81 -17.91
CA ALA A 604 22.36 9.91 -16.96
C ALA A 604 21.25 9.97 -15.87
N GLU A 605 20.10 9.37 -16.15
CA GLU A 605 18.87 9.57 -15.37
C GLU A 605 18.35 8.30 -14.68
N LYS A 606 18.79 7.10 -15.09
CA LYS A 606 18.25 5.83 -14.56
C LYS A 606 19.35 4.78 -14.40
N PHE A 607 19.65 4.41 -13.16
CA PHE A 607 20.60 3.34 -12.83
C PHE A 607 20.37 2.80 -11.41
N ASP A 608 20.91 1.61 -11.15
CA ASP A 608 21.04 1.04 -9.82
C ASP A 608 22.53 0.95 -9.43
N ALA A 609 22.85 0.99 -8.15
CA ALA A 609 24.21 0.86 -7.66
C ALA A 609 24.24 0.12 -6.32
N GLU A 610 25.25 -0.72 -6.15
CA GLU A 610 25.60 -1.37 -4.91
C GLU A 610 26.91 -0.78 -4.38
N LEU A 611 26.90 -0.36 -3.13
CA LEU A 611 28.01 0.31 -2.47
C LEU A 611 28.41 -0.46 -1.21
N ASP A 612 29.61 -1.02 -1.21
CA ASP A 612 30.20 -1.67 -0.04
C ASP A 612 31.22 -0.73 0.60
N VAL A 613 30.89 -0.23 1.78
CA VAL A 613 31.64 0.83 2.47
C VAL A 613 31.94 0.46 3.90
N GLU A 614 33.12 0.87 4.35
CA GLU A 614 33.52 0.87 5.76
C GLU A 614 33.48 2.29 6.31
N THR A 615 32.81 2.46 7.46
CA THR A 615 32.72 3.71 8.23
C THR A 615 33.19 3.43 9.65
N GLY A 616 34.32 4.01 10.06
CA GLY A 616 34.89 3.70 11.38
C GLY A 616 35.25 2.22 11.52
N SER A 617 34.59 1.50 12.43
CA SER A 617 34.77 0.05 12.64
C SER A 617 33.70 -0.83 12.01
N MET A 618 32.79 -0.26 11.22
CA MET A 618 31.65 -0.97 10.63
C MET A 618 31.78 -1.02 9.12
N ARG A 619 31.45 -2.16 8.49
CA ARG A 619 31.34 -2.30 7.04
C ARG A 619 29.95 -2.79 6.67
N GLY A 620 29.37 -2.23 5.62
CA GLY A 620 28.01 -2.56 5.20
C GLY A 620 27.76 -2.27 3.73
N THR A 621 26.73 -2.92 3.19
CA THR A 621 26.32 -2.81 1.79
C THR A 621 25.07 -1.94 1.67
N TRP A 622 25.11 -0.99 0.75
CA TRP A 622 24.05 -0.04 0.45
C TRP A 622 23.57 -0.22 -0.98
N GLN A 623 22.27 -0.10 -1.18
CA GLN A 623 21.63 -0.12 -2.48
C GLN A 623 21.14 1.29 -2.80
N VAL A 624 21.59 1.85 -3.92
CA VAL A 624 21.28 3.22 -4.35
C VAL A 624 20.70 3.17 -5.75
N SER A 625 19.51 3.72 -5.96
CA SER A 625 18.83 3.71 -7.26
C SER A 625 18.50 5.14 -7.67
N ARG A 626 18.91 5.57 -8.86
CA ARG A 626 18.54 6.88 -9.41
C ARG A 626 17.39 6.74 -10.40
N ARG A 627 16.37 7.58 -10.27
CA ARG A 627 15.25 7.73 -11.21
C ARG A 627 15.00 9.22 -11.41
N GLY A 628 15.40 9.76 -12.56
CA GLY A 628 15.40 11.19 -12.82
C GLY A 628 16.28 11.95 -11.80
N HIS A 629 15.63 12.80 -11.01
CA HIS A 629 16.26 13.60 -9.94
C HIS A 629 16.19 12.94 -8.55
N ASN A 630 15.39 11.87 -8.41
CA ASN A 630 15.21 11.16 -7.16
C ASN A 630 16.25 10.04 -7.03
N TRP A 631 16.75 9.88 -5.81
CA TRP A 631 17.67 8.85 -5.36
C TRP A 631 16.99 8.06 -4.25
N TYR A 632 16.80 6.77 -4.48
CA TYR A 632 16.24 5.83 -3.50
C TYR A 632 17.39 5.05 -2.87
N VAL A 633 17.46 5.06 -1.54
CA VAL A 633 18.55 4.44 -0.79
C VAL A 633 18.01 3.46 0.23
N THR A 634 18.55 2.24 0.22
CA THR A 634 18.31 1.20 1.22
C THR A 634 19.66 0.75 1.76
N GLY A 635 19.77 0.60 3.08
CA GLY A 635 21.03 0.30 3.74
C GLY A 635 21.01 -1.00 4.54
N PRO A 636 22.13 -1.32 5.21
CA PRO A 636 22.22 -2.46 6.14
C PRO A 636 21.51 -2.18 7.47
N LEU A 637 21.20 -0.92 7.76
CA LEU A 637 20.34 -0.48 8.85
C LEU A 637 18.88 -0.49 8.38
N THR A 638 17.94 -0.64 9.30
CA THR A 638 16.50 -0.60 8.98
C THR A 638 16.11 0.75 8.39
N GLY A 639 15.27 0.73 7.33
CA GLY A 639 14.69 1.91 6.69
C GLY A 639 15.14 2.16 5.25
N SER A 640 14.54 3.19 4.65
CA SER A 640 14.94 3.74 3.35
C SER A 640 14.88 5.26 3.36
N ALA A 641 15.58 5.89 2.42
CA ALA A 641 15.48 7.32 2.20
C ALA A 641 15.26 7.62 0.72
N THR A 642 14.46 8.66 0.46
CA THR A 642 14.37 9.28 -0.86
C THR A 642 15.05 10.65 -0.80
N LEU A 643 16.03 10.87 -1.65
CA LEU A 643 16.82 12.09 -1.72
C LEU A 643 16.69 12.69 -3.12
N ARG A 644 16.46 14.00 -3.22
CA ARG A 644 16.43 14.71 -4.50
C ARG A 644 17.71 15.53 -4.65
N GLU A 645 18.41 15.39 -5.77
CA GLU A 645 19.60 16.19 -6.05
C GLU A 645 19.20 17.62 -6.44
N ARG A 646 19.70 18.63 -5.71
CA ARG A 646 19.49 20.04 -6.05
C ARG A 646 20.51 20.48 -7.11
N SER A 647 20.11 21.42 -7.97
CA SER A 647 21.05 22.00 -8.93
C SER A 647 22.19 22.72 -8.18
N ARG A 648 23.44 22.43 -8.57
CA ARG A 648 24.62 23.15 -8.07
C ARG A 648 24.70 24.59 -8.59
N PHE A 649 24.04 24.84 -9.72
CA PHE A 649 23.87 26.15 -10.33
C PHE A 649 22.36 26.36 -10.46
N PRO A 650 21.67 26.74 -9.38
CA PRO A 650 20.26 27.10 -9.48
C PRO A 650 20.15 28.23 -10.50
N ASP A 651 19.21 28.10 -11.43
CA ASP A 651 18.88 29.18 -12.34
C ASP A 651 18.26 30.29 -11.47
N PRO A 652 18.87 31.49 -11.36
CA PRO A 652 18.36 32.54 -10.49
C PRO A 652 16.94 33.00 -10.87
N ASP A 653 16.49 32.69 -12.10
CA ASP A 653 15.15 33.00 -12.59
C ASP A 653 14.14 31.85 -12.33
N ALA A 654 14.58 30.71 -11.76
CA ALA A 654 13.75 29.53 -11.51
C ALA A 654 13.23 29.42 -10.06
N GLU A 655 13.20 30.50 -9.30
CA GLU A 655 12.32 30.56 -8.14
C GLU A 655 10.87 30.65 -8.64
N ALA A 656 10.22 29.49 -8.79
CA ALA A 656 8.78 29.44 -8.91
C ALA A 656 8.20 30.03 -7.61
N VAL A 657 7.88 31.32 -7.63
CA VAL A 657 7.11 31.96 -6.58
C VAL A 657 5.77 31.23 -6.50
N GLU A 658 5.42 30.74 -5.32
CA GLU A 658 4.16 30.02 -5.11
C GLU A 658 2.99 30.93 -5.51
N GLY A 659 2.14 30.44 -6.43
CA GLY A 659 1.06 31.24 -7.03
C GLY A 659 1.52 32.29 -8.07
N GLY A 660 2.80 32.29 -8.45
CA GLY A 660 3.41 33.17 -9.43
C GLY A 660 3.10 32.78 -10.87
N LEU A 661 2.59 33.75 -11.63
CA LEU A 661 2.32 33.64 -13.06
C LEU A 661 3.42 34.36 -13.84
N VAL A 662 4.10 33.62 -14.69
CA VAL A 662 5.27 34.07 -15.44
C VAL A 662 4.96 34.28 -16.93
N ALA A 663 5.77 35.09 -17.60
CA ALA A 663 5.75 35.22 -19.05
C ALA A 663 6.17 33.89 -19.71
N PRO A 664 5.33 33.24 -20.53
CA PRO A 664 5.66 31.95 -21.16
C PRO A 664 6.64 32.09 -22.33
N MET A 665 6.93 33.34 -22.74
CA MET A 665 7.84 33.70 -23.81
C MET A 665 8.17 35.21 -23.74
N PRO A 666 9.27 35.67 -24.34
CA PRO A 666 9.60 37.09 -24.37
C PRO A 666 8.58 37.87 -25.19
N GLY A 667 8.10 38.99 -24.66
CA GLY A 667 7.00 39.74 -25.27
C GLY A 667 6.80 41.12 -24.64
N LYS A 668 5.90 41.90 -25.24
CA LYS A 668 5.54 43.22 -24.73
C LYS A 668 4.20 43.16 -24.01
N VAL A 669 4.11 43.68 -22.79
CA VAL A 669 2.84 43.74 -22.03
C VAL A 669 1.94 44.81 -22.64
N LEU A 670 0.76 44.39 -23.12
CA LEU A 670 -0.25 45.27 -23.71
C LEU A 670 -1.30 45.73 -22.70
N MET A 671 -1.63 44.88 -21.72
CA MET A 671 -2.66 45.13 -20.74
C MET A 671 -2.35 44.38 -19.44
N VAL A 672 -2.66 45.02 -18.32
CA VAL A 672 -2.70 44.42 -16.98
C VAL A 672 -4.03 44.85 -16.38
N ASP A 673 -4.93 43.90 -16.12
CA ASP A 673 -6.34 44.15 -15.75
C ASP A 673 -6.64 43.80 -14.28
N VAL A 674 -5.60 43.74 -13.46
CA VAL A 674 -5.68 43.44 -12.02
C VAL A 674 -4.73 44.30 -11.21
N GLN A 675 -5.04 44.48 -9.93
CA GLN A 675 -4.22 45.16 -8.94
C GLN A 675 -4.08 44.31 -7.66
N PRO A 676 -3.03 44.53 -6.84
CA PRO A 676 -2.91 43.86 -5.56
C PRO A 676 -4.15 44.07 -4.68
N GLY A 677 -4.70 42.98 -4.13
CA GLY A 677 -5.94 42.90 -3.36
C GLY A 677 -7.19 42.52 -4.15
N ASP A 678 -7.10 42.40 -5.48
CA ASP A 678 -8.24 41.97 -6.31
C ASP A 678 -8.52 40.48 -6.15
N ARG A 679 -9.80 40.11 -6.05
CA ARG A 679 -10.24 38.71 -6.14
C ARG A 679 -10.42 38.29 -7.60
N VAL A 680 -9.84 37.17 -7.97
CA VAL A 680 -9.86 36.63 -9.33
C VAL A 680 -10.45 35.22 -9.35
N ALA A 681 -11.21 34.92 -10.41
CA ALA A 681 -11.76 33.59 -10.64
C ALA A 681 -10.86 32.78 -11.57
N ALA A 682 -10.86 31.45 -11.44
CA ALA A 682 -10.17 30.54 -12.36
C ALA A 682 -10.57 30.82 -13.82
N GLY A 683 -9.58 30.96 -14.69
CA GLY A 683 -9.74 31.31 -16.11
C GLY A 683 -9.87 32.80 -16.41
N GLN A 684 -9.93 33.68 -15.40
CA GLN A 684 -9.94 35.13 -15.62
C GLN A 684 -8.62 35.62 -16.20
N VAL A 685 -8.66 36.43 -17.27
CA VAL A 685 -7.47 37.05 -17.88
C VAL A 685 -6.94 38.16 -16.97
N LEU A 686 -5.64 38.13 -16.69
CA LEU A 686 -4.97 39.06 -15.79
C LEU A 686 -4.00 39.96 -16.55
N VAL A 687 -3.25 39.39 -17.49
CA VAL A 687 -2.26 40.08 -18.32
C VAL A 687 -2.42 39.66 -19.78
N LEU A 688 -2.31 40.62 -20.69
CA LEU A 688 -2.25 40.39 -22.14
C LEU A 688 -0.88 40.82 -22.66
N MET A 689 -0.22 39.95 -23.40
CA MET A 689 1.11 40.20 -23.97
C MET A 689 1.09 40.05 -25.49
N GLU A 690 1.91 40.85 -26.19
CA GLU A 690 2.22 40.69 -27.60
C GLU A 690 3.57 40.00 -27.75
N ALA A 691 3.57 38.82 -28.36
CA ALA A 691 4.79 38.12 -28.76
C ALA A 691 4.60 37.58 -30.18
N MET A 692 5.65 37.66 -31.02
CA MET A 692 5.58 37.18 -32.41
C MET A 692 4.39 37.74 -33.22
N LYS A 693 3.94 38.99 -32.94
CA LYS A 693 2.76 39.65 -33.53
C LYS A 693 1.41 39.00 -33.21
N MET A 694 1.36 38.19 -32.16
CA MET A 694 0.17 37.52 -31.65
C MET A 694 -0.06 37.91 -30.19
N GLU A 695 -1.33 37.99 -29.79
CA GLU A 695 -1.72 38.25 -28.41
C GLU A 695 -1.75 36.93 -27.61
N HIS A 696 -1.17 36.95 -26.41
CA HIS A 696 -1.11 35.84 -25.47
C HIS A 696 -1.72 36.26 -24.14
N GLN A 697 -2.69 35.48 -23.66
CA GLN A 697 -3.41 35.74 -22.42
C GLN A 697 -2.79 34.94 -21.28
N ILE A 698 -2.54 35.63 -20.16
CA ILE A 698 -2.14 35.01 -18.89
C ILE A 698 -3.35 35.03 -17.98
N THR A 699 -3.86 33.85 -17.63
CA THR A 699 -5.10 33.66 -16.88
C THR A 699 -4.85 33.10 -15.48
N ALA A 700 -5.72 33.42 -14.52
CA ALA A 700 -5.69 32.80 -13.20
C ALA A 700 -5.95 31.28 -13.29
N PRO A 701 -5.11 30.40 -12.72
CA PRO A 701 -5.31 28.96 -12.77
C PRO A 701 -6.39 28.46 -11.79
N THR A 702 -6.60 29.21 -10.69
CA THR A 702 -7.56 28.91 -9.63
C THR A 702 -8.20 30.21 -9.13
N ASP A 703 -9.27 30.08 -8.34
CA ASP A 703 -9.81 31.22 -7.58
C ASP A 703 -8.78 31.70 -6.54
N GLY A 704 -8.66 33.00 -6.33
CA GLY A 704 -7.70 33.55 -5.37
C GLY A 704 -7.70 35.07 -5.26
N GLU A 705 -6.75 35.60 -4.49
CA GLU A 705 -6.51 37.04 -4.35
C GLU A 705 -5.14 37.40 -4.93
N VAL A 706 -5.08 38.49 -5.70
CA VAL A 706 -3.84 38.99 -6.30
C VAL A 706 -2.97 39.60 -5.20
N ALA A 707 -1.88 38.94 -4.85
CA ALA A 707 -0.97 39.40 -3.81
C ALA A 707 0.00 40.48 -4.33
N GLU A 708 0.47 40.33 -5.57
CA GLU A 708 1.45 41.24 -6.17
C GLU A 708 1.26 41.32 -7.70
N VAL A 709 1.48 42.50 -8.28
CA VAL A 709 1.53 42.71 -9.73
C VAL A 709 2.85 43.41 -10.05
N ARG A 710 3.71 42.74 -10.82
CA ARG A 710 5.05 43.23 -11.19
C ARG A 710 5.12 43.78 -12.61
N ALA A 711 4.24 43.32 -13.49
CA ALA A 711 4.15 43.79 -14.87
C ALA A 711 3.41 45.13 -14.98
N HIS A 712 3.91 46.03 -15.83
CA HIS A 712 3.24 47.27 -16.21
C HIS A 712 2.96 47.31 -17.72
N VAL A 713 1.89 48.00 -18.11
CA VAL A 713 1.56 48.17 -19.54
C VAL A 713 2.69 48.90 -20.27
N GLY A 714 3.22 48.25 -21.30
CA GLY A 714 4.33 48.75 -22.11
C GLY A 714 5.67 48.07 -21.84
N ASP A 715 5.79 47.28 -20.77
CA ASP A 715 7.02 46.57 -20.41
C ASP A 715 7.42 45.54 -21.46
N GLN A 716 8.72 45.39 -21.65
CA GLN A 716 9.32 44.30 -22.43
C GLN A 716 9.81 43.26 -21.43
N VAL A 717 9.22 42.07 -21.43
CA VAL A 717 9.52 41.00 -20.48
C VAL A 717 10.18 39.81 -21.18
N ASP A 718 11.06 39.11 -20.46
CA ASP A 718 11.75 37.91 -20.91
C ASP A 718 10.97 36.62 -20.55
N ASN A 719 11.39 35.49 -21.12
CA ASN A 719 10.76 34.19 -20.81
C ASN A 719 10.99 33.82 -19.33
N GLY A 720 9.94 33.42 -18.63
CA GLY A 720 9.99 33.05 -17.22
C GLY A 720 9.91 34.24 -16.26
N GLU A 721 9.85 35.48 -16.76
CA GLU A 721 9.77 36.67 -15.92
C GLU A 721 8.41 36.72 -15.18
N LEU A 722 8.46 36.95 -13.86
CA LEU A 722 7.28 36.96 -13.00
C LEU A 722 6.39 38.19 -13.24
N LEU A 723 5.12 37.96 -13.55
CA LEU A 723 4.17 39.02 -13.91
C LEU A 723 3.20 39.35 -12.78
N VAL A 724 2.58 38.33 -12.18
CA VAL A 724 1.54 38.44 -11.14
C VAL A 724 1.69 37.31 -10.13
N VAL A 725 1.38 37.53 -8.86
CA VAL A 725 1.32 36.49 -7.82
C VAL A 725 -0.09 36.43 -7.26
N ILE A 726 -0.65 35.22 -7.17
CA ILE A 726 -1.99 34.96 -6.61
C ILE A 726 -1.85 34.05 -5.40
N THR A 727 -2.48 34.40 -4.29
CA THR A 727 -2.63 33.50 -3.13
C THR A 727 -3.97 32.77 -3.21
N ALA A 728 -3.97 31.47 -2.95
CA ALA A 728 -5.20 30.68 -2.85
C ALA A 728 -6.08 31.25 -1.71
N GLY A 729 -7.37 31.45 -1.98
CA GLY A 729 -8.31 31.84 -0.93
C GLY A 729 -8.72 30.62 -0.11
N ASP A 730 -8.72 30.74 1.22
CA ASP A 730 -9.31 29.72 2.11
C ASP A 730 -10.78 29.52 1.72
N SER A 731 -11.08 28.37 1.10
CA SER A 731 -12.43 27.91 0.78
C SER A 731 -12.87 26.79 1.72
#